data_AF-A0A960YIT1-F1
#
_entry.id   AF-A0A960YIT1-F1
#
_cell.length_a   1.000
_cell.length_b   1.000
_cell.length_c   1.000
_cell.angle_alpha   90.00
_cell.angle_beta   90.00
_cell.angle_gamma   90.00
#
_symmetry.space_group_name_H-M   'P 1'
#
loop_
_entity.id
_entity.type
_entity.pdbx_description
1 polymer ?
#
loop_
_entity_poly.entity_id
_entity_poly.type
_entity_poly.pdbx_seq_one_letter_code
_entity_poly.pdbx_strand_id
1 'polypeptide(L)'
;MEQFAKLKSEAQSLSAGFVFSDRITYALFRAIQDFSTLDRARTRGVFTLDSPIPDIENLEYTKQELRAALIRLVEEGLAAQVFLIEHDAERRELFLRPCYVARPGNVDYSTEHIFEELMRQSASSIQSFIETLPPIDPEALREQLVRNSQSAGATPDSLGGNLLINPVKSIVSVSFDLLPPESLLSEGRKQIVTILKKRNAIIELTGLGYMPVRADDVQTRYEVAAAVLREKAIGLAGANTELINELMRVQREEESYIARSFVPGNTEYSVRRANLIKSHLSEPGESDLPYPGALACEIVLHASGPTQRLYTSKWEKEMDDVYSSILEPLRRPDVHPTQQIRYFNESMVDQIPGIVWQRLTTSPSLLFGEWETSVGTVRILMRKDANVVRHLVDAFAQLPASEQWKILALRNLIDAHPEVFQTLFQRKDFKDSYGQLLRTAYWPLIPWYIRLFLAIGFRGLQDNGFARAKAKIAEEQRDLAESNRRRRDAALLASKRARQSEPSSQRESANRMPIGKKLELVMDHLYFGQLKPPILPEVFAHMDGVSTMDLESHLSEAGYRFIPVEDGDMVLYPVDQEWRIRAARLRRVYENYEADPSDAPGIAGRVEALNKLLSRSFSEAQKAGRSSGHREEEPLLY
;
A
#
# COMPACT_ATOMS: atom_id res chain seq x y z
N MET A 1 -19.30 -38.09 -5.70
CA MET A 1 -18.44 -39.22 -6.14
C MET A 1 -19.20 -40.54 -6.16
N GLU A 2 -19.79 -41.00 -5.05
CA GLU A 2 -20.55 -42.27 -5.06
C GLU A 2 -21.65 -42.39 -6.14
N GLN A 3 -22.35 -41.29 -6.46
CA GLN A 3 -23.39 -41.32 -7.50
C GLN A 3 -22.84 -41.53 -8.91
N PHE A 4 -21.66 -41.00 -9.23
CA PHE A 4 -21.03 -41.19 -10.55
C PHE A 4 -20.44 -42.60 -10.69
N ALA A 5 -19.93 -43.17 -9.59
CA ALA A 5 -19.48 -44.56 -9.53
C ALA A 5 -20.64 -45.58 -9.62
N LYS A 6 -21.86 -45.17 -9.24
CA LYS A 6 -23.09 -45.98 -9.28
C LYS A 6 -23.82 -45.93 -10.64
N LEU A 7 -23.34 -45.14 -11.60
CA LEU A 7 -23.94 -45.09 -12.94
C LEU A 7 -23.76 -46.43 -13.69
N LYS A 8 -24.89 -47.04 -14.04
CA LYS A 8 -24.94 -48.33 -14.73
C LYS A 8 -24.64 -48.14 -16.22
N SER A 9 -23.94 -49.10 -16.82
CA SER A 9 -23.87 -49.18 -18.28
C SER A 9 -25.21 -49.65 -18.87
N GLU A 10 -25.39 -49.47 -20.18
CA GLU A 10 -26.54 -50.00 -20.93
C GLU A 10 -26.69 -51.52 -20.70
N ALA A 11 -25.59 -52.27 -20.79
CA ALA A 11 -25.56 -53.72 -20.56
C ALA A 11 -25.91 -54.11 -19.11
N GLN A 12 -25.42 -53.36 -18.12
CA GLN A 12 -25.74 -53.59 -16.70
C GLN A 12 -27.21 -53.32 -16.40
N SER A 13 -27.80 -52.31 -17.02
CA SER A 13 -29.20 -51.93 -16.80
C SER A 13 -30.17 -52.92 -17.44
N LEU A 14 -29.84 -53.41 -18.65
CA LEU A 14 -30.59 -54.49 -19.30
C LEU A 14 -30.52 -55.78 -18.48
N SER A 15 -29.36 -56.10 -17.88
CA SER A 15 -29.21 -57.27 -17.01
C SER A 15 -29.95 -57.15 -15.66
N ALA A 16 -30.20 -55.92 -15.20
CA ALA A 16 -30.97 -55.62 -13.99
C ALA A 16 -32.49 -55.56 -14.25
N GLY A 17 -32.95 -55.85 -15.47
CA GLY A 17 -34.37 -55.90 -15.84
C GLY A 17 -34.97 -54.54 -16.24
N PHE A 18 -34.16 -53.50 -16.45
CA PHE A 18 -34.66 -52.23 -16.96
C PHE A 18 -35.00 -52.37 -18.45
N VAL A 19 -36.30 -52.35 -18.77
CA VAL A 19 -36.79 -52.36 -20.15
C VAL A 19 -37.04 -50.91 -20.57
N PHE A 20 -36.28 -50.44 -21.56
CA PHE A 20 -36.58 -49.21 -22.30
C PHE A 20 -37.95 -49.39 -22.98
N SER A 21 -39.00 -49.08 -22.24
CA SER A 21 -40.40 -49.39 -22.60
C SER A 21 -40.92 -48.40 -23.64
N ASP A 22 -40.24 -47.27 -23.80
CA ASP A 22 -40.58 -46.18 -24.69
C ASP A 22 -39.35 -45.77 -25.52
N ARG A 23 -39.56 -45.59 -26.83
CA ARG A 23 -38.57 -45.13 -27.81
C ARG A 23 -37.97 -43.78 -27.40
N ILE A 24 -38.76 -42.91 -26.76
CA ILE A 24 -38.31 -41.60 -26.27
C ILE A 24 -37.25 -41.76 -25.18
N THR A 25 -37.45 -42.70 -24.23
CA THR A 25 -36.51 -42.92 -23.12
C THR A 25 -35.16 -43.46 -23.61
N TYR A 26 -35.17 -44.35 -24.61
CA TYR A 26 -33.95 -44.89 -25.21
C TYR A 26 -33.18 -43.84 -26.01
N ALA A 27 -33.88 -43.09 -26.87
CA ALA A 27 -33.28 -42.00 -27.66
C ALA A 27 -32.68 -40.91 -26.77
N LEU A 28 -33.37 -40.55 -25.69
CA LEU A 28 -32.87 -39.60 -24.70
C LEU A 28 -31.59 -40.11 -24.01
N PHE A 29 -31.55 -41.39 -23.60
CA PHE A 29 -30.36 -41.98 -23.01
C PHE A 29 -29.16 -41.99 -23.98
N ARG A 30 -29.38 -42.36 -25.25
CA ARG A 30 -28.34 -42.32 -26.30
C ARG A 30 -27.82 -40.91 -26.53
N ALA A 31 -28.70 -39.93 -26.65
CA ALA A 31 -28.29 -38.54 -26.79
C ALA A 31 -27.48 -38.05 -25.58
N ILE A 32 -27.90 -38.35 -24.34
CA ILE A 32 -27.11 -38.01 -23.15
C ILE A 32 -25.73 -38.69 -23.22
N GLN A 33 -25.67 -39.96 -23.62
CA GLN A 33 -24.43 -40.72 -23.72
C GLN A 33 -23.46 -40.14 -24.78
N ASP A 34 -23.95 -39.72 -25.94
CA ASP A 34 -23.14 -39.15 -27.02
C ASP A 34 -22.53 -37.79 -26.65
N PHE A 35 -23.25 -37.00 -25.86
CA PHE A 35 -22.75 -35.74 -25.30
C PHE A 35 -21.84 -35.96 -24.07
N SER A 36 -21.87 -37.14 -23.46
CA SER A 36 -21.07 -37.48 -22.26
C SER A 36 -19.64 -37.89 -22.62
N THR A 37 -18.92 -37.01 -23.30
CA THR A 37 -17.50 -37.21 -23.64
C THR A 37 -16.61 -36.09 -23.12
N LEU A 38 -15.34 -36.40 -22.87
CA LEU A 38 -14.39 -35.41 -22.33
C LEU A 38 -14.16 -34.24 -23.29
N ASP A 39 -14.09 -34.48 -24.60
CA ASP A 39 -13.88 -33.42 -25.60
C ASP A 39 -15.11 -32.49 -25.71
N ARG A 40 -16.31 -33.05 -25.56
CA ARG A 40 -17.56 -32.28 -25.46
C ARG A 40 -17.60 -31.44 -24.18
N ALA A 41 -17.20 -32.00 -23.04
CA ALA A 41 -17.08 -31.24 -21.80
C ALA A 41 -16.08 -30.07 -21.91
N ARG A 42 -14.91 -30.28 -22.54
CA ARG A 42 -13.91 -29.24 -22.82
C ARG A 42 -14.43 -28.12 -23.71
N THR A 43 -15.28 -28.46 -24.68
CA THR A 43 -15.89 -27.49 -25.63
C THR A 43 -17.23 -26.92 -25.16
N ARG A 44 -17.63 -27.21 -23.91
CA ARG A 44 -18.95 -26.82 -23.33
C ARG A 44 -20.16 -27.40 -24.06
N GLY A 45 -19.97 -28.43 -24.89
CA GLY A 45 -21.04 -29.15 -25.56
C GLY A 45 -21.70 -30.15 -24.62
N VAL A 46 -22.49 -29.70 -23.67
CA VAL A 46 -23.20 -30.56 -22.70
C VAL A 46 -24.66 -30.80 -23.12
N PHE A 47 -25.20 -31.97 -22.77
CA PHE A 47 -26.62 -32.23 -22.98
C PHE A 47 -27.46 -31.48 -21.94
N THR A 48 -28.46 -30.76 -22.44
CA THR A 48 -29.49 -30.03 -21.67
C THR A 48 -30.87 -30.36 -22.22
N LEU A 49 -31.95 -30.13 -21.46
CA LEU A 49 -33.32 -30.44 -21.90
C LEU A 49 -33.75 -29.73 -23.19
N ASP A 50 -33.10 -28.61 -23.54
CA ASP A 50 -33.34 -27.88 -24.79
C ASP A 50 -32.46 -28.35 -25.96
N SER A 51 -31.65 -29.40 -25.77
CA SER A 51 -30.78 -29.93 -26.83
C SER A 51 -31.58 -30.77 -27.83
N PRO A 52 -31.27 -30.71 -29.13
CA PRO A 52 -31.92 -31.56 -30.13
C PRO A 52 -31.60 -33.04 -29.88
N ILE A 53 -32.59 -33.92 -30.09
CA ILE A 53 -32.46 -35.37 -29.94
C ILE A 53 -32.70 -36.00 -31.32
N PRO A 54 -31.63 -36.28 -32.12
CA PRO A 54 -31.73 -36.64 -33.53
C PRO A 54 -32.68 -37.81 -33.83
N ASP A 55 -32.71 -38.81 -32.93
CA ASP A 55 -33.47 -40.05 -33.11
C ASP A 55 -35.00 -39.88 -32.99
N ILE A 56 -35.46 -38.73 -32.46
CA ILE A 56 -36.88 -38.42 -32.24
C ILE A 56 -37.29 -37.03 -32.74
N GLU A 57 -36.43 -36.31 -33.48
CA GLU A 57 -36.73 -34.98 -34.03
C GLU A 57 -38.03 -34.92 -34.87
N ASN A 58 -38.45 -36.06 -35.45
CA ASN A 58 -39.66 -36.18 -36.26
C ASN A 58 -40.91 -36.67 -35.48
N LEU A 59 -40.80 -36.86 -34.16
CA LEU A 59 -41.91 -37.27 -33.30
C LEU A 59 -42.48 -36.05 -32.56
N GLU A 60 -43.80 -35.91 -32.53
CA GLU A 60 -44.45 -34.93 -31.64
C GLU A 60 -44.35 -35.43 -30.20
N TYR A 61 -43.34 -34.96 -29.45
CA TYR A 61 -43.20 -35.21 -28.01
C TYR A 61 -43.33 -33.91 -27.23
N THR A 62 -43.87 -34.00 -26.01
CA THR A 62 -43.99 -32.83 -25.12
C THR A 62 -42.75 -32.68 -24.23
N LYS A 63 -42.43 -31.45 -23.79
CA LYS A 63 -41.37 -31.22 -22.78
C LYS A 63 -41.66 -31.96 -21.46
N GLN A 64 -42.93 -32.24 -21.15
CA GLN A 64 -43.32 -33.02 -19.98
C GLN A 64 -42.96 -34.50 -20.12
N GLU A 65 -43.14 -35.09 -21.30
CA GLU A 65 -42.73 -36.48 -21.60
C GLU A 65 -41.22 -36.66 -21.52
N LEU A 66 -40.45 -35.71 -22.08
CA LEU A 66 -38.99 -35.73 -21.93
C LEU A 66 -38.55 -35.63 -20.48
N ARG A 67 -39.19 -34.77 -19.69
CA ARG A 67 -38.90 -34.64 -18.25
C ARG A 67 -39.23 -35.93 -17.50
N ALA A 68 -40.35 -36.58 -17.80
CA ALA A 68 -40.72 -37.87 -17.20
C ALA A 68 -39.72 -38.99 -17.56
N ALA A 69 -39.31 -39.07 -18.83
CA ALA A 69 -38.29 -40.01 -19.27
C ALA A 69 -36.94 -39.76 -18.58
N LEU A 70 -36.55 -38.49 -18.42
CA LEU A 70 -35.34 -38.09 -17.73
C LEU A 70 -35.36 -38.44 -16.23
N ILE A 71 -36.49 -38.20 -15.54
CA ILE A 71 -36.67 -38.60 -14.13
C ILE A 71 -36.37 -40.08 -13.98
N ARG A 72 -36.99 -40.91 -14.85
CA ARG A 72 -36.81 -42.36 -14.83
C ARG A 72 -35.35 -42.77 -15.07
N LEU A 73 -34.65 -42.12 -16.01
CA LEU A 73 -33.23 -42.39 -16.26
C LEU A 73 -32.33 -42.05 -15.06
N VAL A 74 -32.66 -40.97 -14.33
CA VAL A 74 -31.91 -40.56 -13.14
C VAL A 74 -32.19 -41.48 -11.95
N GLU A 75 -33.46 -41.82 -11.70
CA GLU A 75 -33.86 -42.74 -10.61
C GLU A 75 -33.24 -44.13 -10.78
N GLU A 76 -33.11 -44.61 -12.01
CA GLU A 76 -32.57 -45.94 -12.32
C GLU A 76 -31.03 -45.99 -12.34
N GLY A 77 -30.38 -44.82 -12.22
CA GLY A 77 -28.93 -44.66 -12.24
C GLY A 77 -28.30 -44.83 -13.63
N LEU A 78 -29.04 -44.50 -14.69
CA LEU A 78 -28.57 -44.49 -16.07
C LEU A 78 -28.00 -43.12 -16.48
N ALA A 79 -28.53 -42.05 -15.91
CA ALA A 79 -28.05 -40.68 -16.07
C ALA A 79 -27.88 -40.01 -14.70
N ALA A 80 -27.00 -39.01 -14.63
CA ALA A 80 -26.83 -38.13 -13.49
C ALA A 80 -27.01 -36.68 -13.93
N GLN A 81 -27.68 -35.89 -13.08
CA GLN A 81 -27.74 -34.45 -13.26
C GLN A 81 -26.46 -33.80 -12.70
N VAL A 82 -25.93 -32.84 -13.44
CA VAL A 82 -24.75 -32.03 -13.16
C VAL A 82 -25.09 -30.57 -13.51
N PHE A 83 -24.14 -29.66 -13.37
CA PHE A 83 -24.29 -28.28 -13.78
C PHE A 83 -23.00 -27.72 -14.40
N LEU A 84 -23.18 -26.67 -15.18
CA LEU A 84 -22.13 -25.82 -15.73
C LEU A 84 -22.45 -24.37 -15.38
N ILE A 85 -21.46 -23.59 -14.91
CA ILE A 85 -21.60 -22.14 -14.75
C ILE A 85 -21.07 -21.47 -16.01
N GLU A 86 -21.91 -20.64 -16.61
CA GLU A 86 -21.60 -19.84 -17.79
C GLU A 86 -21.64 -18.36 -17.43
N HIS A 87 -20.84 -17.58 -18.16
CA HIS A 87 -20.75 -16.13 -18.01
C HIS A 87 -21.37 -15.47 -19.24
N ASP A 88 -22.43 -14.69 -19.02
CA ASP A 88 -22.99 -13.79 -20.04
C ASP A 88 -22.25 -12.45 -19.97
N ALA A 89 -21.42 -12.19 -20.98
CA ALA A 89 -20.61 -10.97 -21.03
C ALA A 89 -21.43 -9.70 -21.29
N GLU A 90 -22.60 -9.80 -21.94
CA GLU A 90 -23.46 -8.65 -22.22
C GLU A 90 -24.21 -8.21 -20.96
N ARG A 91 -24.73 -9.19 -20.21
CA ARG A 91 -25.44 -8.93 -18.95
C ARG A 91 -24.50 -8.81 -17.74
N ARG A 92 -23.24 -9.26 -17.88
CA ARG A 92 -22.26 -9.39 -16.79
C ARG A 92 -22.82 -10.22 -15.65
N GLU A 93 -23.41 -11.36 -15.99
CA GLU A 93 -24.05 -12.24 -15.02
C GLU A 93 -23.53 -13.67 -15.15
N LEU A 94 -23.48 -14.37 -14.02
CA LEU A 94 -23.23 -15.80 -13.96
C LEU A 94 -24.56 -16.53 -13.89
N PHE A 95 -24.79 -17.47 -14.80
CA PHE A 95 -25.96 -18.32 -14.77
C PHE A 95 -25.57 -19.79 -14.66
N LEU A 96 -26.40 -20.54 -13.97
CA LEU A 96 -26.26 -21.98 -13.82
C LEU A 96 -27.05 -22.66 -14.93
N ARG A 97 -26.38 -23.57 -15.64
CA ARG A 97 -26.99 -24.40 -16.68
C ARG A 97 -27.01 -25.86 -16.21
N PRO A 98 -28.19 -26.42 -15.86
CA PRO A 98 -28.31 -27.84 -15.55
C PRO A 98 -27.97 -28.68 -16.77
N CYS A 99 -27.19 -29.73 -16.58
CA CYS A 99 -26.80 -30.64 -17.64
C CYS A 99 -26.86 -32.10 -17.18
N TYR A 100 -26.89 -33.02 -18.14
CA TYR A 100 -27.03 -34.45 -17.86
C TYR A 100 -25.87 -35.22 -18.44
N VAL A 101 -25.36 -36.18 -17.66
CA VAL A 101 -24.27 -37.06 -18.06
C VAL A 101 -24.66 -38.51 -17.83
N ALA A 102 -24.26 -39.37 -18.75
CA ALA A 102 -24.40 -40.82 -18.64
C ALA A 102 -23.01 -41.46 -18.67
N ARG A 103 -22.94 -42.77 -18.38
CA ARG A 103 -21.69 -43.50 -18.48
C ARG A 103 -21.25 -43.59 -19.95
N PRO A 104 -20.03 -43.13 -20.30
CA PRO A 104 -19.54 -43.23 -21.67
C PRO A 104 -19.46 -44.70 -22.10
N GLY A 105 -19.89 -44.99 -23.34
CA GLY A 105 -20.05 -46.36 -23.81
C GLY A 105 -18.74 -47.14 -23.99
N ASN A 106 -17.69 -46.50 -24.50
CA ASN A 106 -16.46 -47.17 -24.99
C ASN A 106 -15.17 -46.38 -24.71
N VAL A 107 -14.96 -45.83 -23.50
CA VAL A 107 -13.76 -44.99 -23.25
C VAL A 107 -13.13 -45.20 -21.87
N ASP A 108 -11.81 -44.98 -21.79
CA ASP A 108 -10.95 -45.18 -20.60
C ASP A 108 -11.14 -44.14 -19.47
N TYR A 109 -12.07 -43.19 -19.61
CA TYR A 109 -12.34 -42.17 -18.58
C TYR A 109 -13.67 -42.40 -17.87
N SER A 110 -13.69 -42.14 -16.56
CA SER A 110 -14.91 -42.21 -15.75
C SER A 110 -15.77 -40.96 -15.89
N THR A 111 -17.06 -41.06 -15.56
CA THR A 111 -17.97 -39.91 -15.51
C THR A 111 -17.52 -38.84 -14.49
N GLU A 112 -16.67 -39.21 -13.52
CA GLU A 112 -16.04 -38.27 -12.59
C GLU A 112 -15.06 -37.32 -13.31
N HIS A 113 -14.31 -37.81 -14.29
CA HIS A 113 -13.41 -36.96 -15.08
C HIS A 113 -14.19 -35.92 -15.90
N ILE A 114 -15.39 -36.28 -16.38
CA ILE A 114 -16.30 -35.36 -17.06
C ILE A 114 -16.78 -34.30 -16.06
N PHE A 115 -17.20 -34.70 -14.86
CA PHE A 115 -17.62 -33.78 -13.80
C PHE A 115 -16.51 -32.79 -13.42
N GLU A 116 -15.29 -33.27 -13.18
CA GLU A 116 -14.14 -32.43 -12.86
C GLU A 116 -13.82 -31.41 -13.97
N GLU A 117 -13.93 -31.83 -15.24
CA GLU A 117 -13.75 -30.94 -16.38
C GLU A 117 -14.85 -29.86 -16.42
N LEU A 118 -16.11 -30.21 -16.16
CA LEU A 118 -17.20 -29.22 -16.08
C LEU A 118 -17.01 -28.23 -14.92
N MET A 119 -16.49 -28.68 -13.77
CA MET A 119 -16.12 -27.78 -12.67
C MET A 119 -14.97 -26.84 -13.07
N ARG A 120 -13.99 -27.34 -13.84
CA ARG A 120 -12.89 -26.54 -14.39
C ARG A 120 -13.38 -25.49 -15.40
N GLN A 121 -14.34 -25.85 -16.25
CA GLN A 121 -14.98 -24.90 -17.17
C GLN A 121 -15.78 -23.84 -16.41
N SER A 122 -16.57 -24.25 -15.40
CA SER A 122 -17.31 -23.35 -14.52
C SER A 122 -16.38 -22.34 -13.84
N ALA A 123 -15.26 -22.79 -13.28
CA ALA A 123 -14.25 -21.91 -12.68
C ALA A 123 -13.64 -20.94 -13.71
N SER A 124 -13.46 -21.37 -14.97
CA SER A 124 -12.94 -20.50 -16.04
C SER A 124 -13.95 -19.43 -16.46
N SER A 125 -15.24 -19.76 -16.49
CA SER A 125 -16.32 -18.78 -16.70
C SER A 125 -16.38 -17.75 -15.57
N ILE A 126 -16.29 -18.20 -14.31
CA ILE A 126 -16.26 -17.30 -13.15
C ILE A 126 -15.04 -16.37 -13.19
N GLN A 127 -13.87 -16.89 -13.58
CA GLN A 127 -12.68 -16.06 -13.74
C GLN A 127 -12.89 -14.98 -14.82
N SER A 128 -13.49 -15.34 -15.96
CA SER A 128 -13.82 -14.38 -17.03
C SER A 128 -14.79 -13.31 -16.53
N PHE A 129 -15.78 -13.70 -15.72
CA PHE A 129 -16.69 -12.75 -15.07
C PHE A 129 -15.94 -11.77 -14.16
N ILE A 130 -15.01 -12.26 -13.32
CA ILE A 130 -14.18 -11.41 -12.44
C ILE A 130 -13.40 -10.37 -13.25
N GLU A 131 -12.86 -10.76 -14.40
CA GLU A 131 -12.10 -9.86 -15.28
C GLU A 131 -12.98 -8.75 -15.89
N THR A 132 -14.26 -9.02 -16.12
CA THR A 132 -15.24 -8.03 -16.63
C THR A 132 -15.84 -7.11 -15.56
N LEU A 133 -15.55 -7.34 -14.28
CA LEU A 133 -16.00 -6.44 -13.22
C LEU A 133 -15.41 -5.03 -13.40
N PRO A 134 -16.17 -3.98 -13.09
CA PRO A 134 -15.65 -2.62 -13.16
C PRO A 134 -14.47 -2.46 -12.18
N PRO A 135 -13.50 -1.59 -12.49
CA PRO A 135 -12.42 -1.28 -11.56
C PRO A 135 -12.99 -0.71 -10.27
N ILE A 136 -12.23 -0.88 -9.19
CA ILE A 136 -12.68 -0.46 -7.86
C ILE A 136 -12.48 1.03 -7.72
N ASP A 137 -13.53 1.71 -7.28
CA ASP A 137 -13.42 3.09 -6.83
C ASP A 137 -12.78 3.13 -5.42
N PRO A 138 -11.59 3.74 -5.25
CA PRO A 138 -10.90 3.81 -3.97
C PRO A 138 -11.70 4.49 -2.87
N GLU A 139 -12.50 5.51 -3.21
CA GLU A 139 -13.31 6.25 -2.24
C GLU A 139 -14.51 5.41 -1.76
N ALA A 140 -15.22 4.77 -2.69
CA ALA A 140 -16.28 3.83 -2.34
C ALA A 140 -15.77 2.69 -1.46
N LEU A 141 -14.60 2.13 -1.79
CA LEU A 141 -13.94 1.11 -0.97
C LEU A 141 -13.62 1.64 0.44
N ARG A 142 -13.06 2.84 0.53
CA ARG A 142 -12.71 3.47 1.82
C ARG A 142 -13.96 3.65 2.69
N GLU A 143 -15.04 4.20 2.15
CA GLU A 143 -16.30 4.38 2.89
C GLU A 143 -16.87 3.07 3.42
N GLN A 144 -16.77 1.99 2.64
CA GLN A 144 -17.24 0.67 3.04
C GLN A 144 -16.38 0.07 4.15
N LEU A 145 -15.05 0.24 4.07
CA LEU A 145 -14.13 -0.21 5.13
C LEU A 145 -14.31 0.59 6.43
N VAL A 146 -14.56 1.90 6.33
CA VAL A 146 -14.87 2.74 7.49
C VAL A 146 -16.19 2.31 8.12
N ARG A 147 -17.24 2.05 7.34
CA ARG A 147 -18.50 1.48 7.85
C ARG A 147 -18.27 0.14 8.57
N ASN A 148 -17.50 -0.77 7.97
CA ASN A 148 -17.15 -2.05 8.60
C ASN A 148 -16.37 -1.88 9.91
N SER A 149 -15.61 -0.80 10.07
CA SER A 149 -14.89 -0.50 11.32
C SER A 149 -15.82 -0.01 12.45
N GLN A 150 -17.03 0.44 12.13
CA GLN A 150 -18.00 1.01 13.07
C GLN A 150 -19.08 0.02 13.51
N SER A 151 -19.40 -0.98 12.69
CA SER A 151 -20.42 -1.99 13.00
C SER A 151 -19.80 -3.34 13.37
N ALA A 152 -20.12 -3.88 14.55
CA ALA A 152 -19.86 -5.28 14.85
C ALA A 152 -20.78 -6.17 14.00
N GLY A 153 -20.22 -7.16 13.29
CA GLY A 153 -21.02 -8.18 12.60
C GLY A 153 -21.62 -7.80 11.24
N ALA A 154 -20.99 -6.91 10.46
CA ALA A 154 -21.43 -6.65 9.08
C ALA A 154 -21.39 -7.97 8.27
N THR A 155 -22.55 -8.39 7.73
CA THR A 155 -22.66 -9.57 6.88
C THR A 155 -22.13 -9.26 5.47
N PRO A 156 -21.69 -10.27 4.69
CA PRO A 156 -21.19 -10.08 3.33
C PRO A 156 -22.18 -9.33 2.43
N ASP A 157 -23.48 -9.57 2.63
CA ASP A 157 -24.57 -8.93 1.88
C ASP A 157 -24.83 -7.47 2.34
N SER A 158 -24.51 -7.10 3.59
CA SER A 158 -24.68 -5.72 4.10
C SER A 158 -23.55 -4.78 3.70
N LEU A 159 -22.40 -5.31 3.28
CA LEU A 159 -21.23 -4.54 2.88
C LEU A 159 -21.39 -3.88 1.49
N GLY A 160 -22.30 -4.40 0.64
CA GLY A 160 -22.63 -3.85 -0.67
C GLY A 160 -21.48 -3.82 -1.69
N GLY A 161 -21.80 -3.80 -2.98
CA GLY A 161 -20.84 -3.54 -4.07
C GLY A 161 -19.93 -4.72 -4.47
N ASN A 162 -19.14 -4.51 -5.55
CA ASN A 162 -18.21 -5.47 -6.17
C ASN A 162 -16.97 -5.81 -5.31
N LEU A 163 -17.07 -5.58 -4.01
CA LEU A 163 -16.03 -5.71 -3.02
C LEU A 163 -15.72 -7.18 -2.74
N LEU A 164 -16.79 -7.95 -2.54
CA LEU A 164 -16.80 -9.37 -2.26
C LEU A 164 -17.74 -10.04 -3.26
N ILE A 165 -17.35 -11.21 -3.72
CA ILE A 165 -18.16 -12.04 -4.61
C ILE A 165 -18.48 -13.35 -3.90
N ASN A 166 -19.66 -13.90 -4.19
CA ASN A 166 -19.95 -15.29 -3.89
C ASN A 166 -20.01 -16.05 -5.23
N PRO A 167 -18.89 -16.66 -5.67
CA PRO A 167 -18.78 -17.25 -7.00
C PRO A 167 -19.70 -18.45 -7.21
N VAL A 168 -20.30 -18.96 -6.13
CA VAL A 168 -21.16 -20.14 -6.12
C VAL A 168 -22.59 -19.83 -5.70
N LYS A 169 -22.97 -18.55 -5.58
CA LYS A 169 -24.32 -18.11 -5.19
C LYS A 169 -25.41 -18.64 -6.13
N SER A 170 -25.10 -18.81 -7.41
CA SER A 170 -26.01 -19.33 -8.44
C SER A 170 -26.31 -20.84 -8.29
N ILE A 171 -25.52 -21.56 -7.49
CA ILE A 171 -25.71 -22.99 -7.21
C ILE A 171 -26.81 -23.13 -6.16
N VAL A 172 -28.07 -23.02 -6.58
CA VAL A 172 -29.26 -23.18 -5.72
C VAL A 172 -30.16 -24.27 -6.30
N SER A 173 -30.80 -25.07 -5.45
CA SER A 173 -31.62 -26.22 -5.88
C SER A 173 -32.78 -25.84 -6.80
N VAL A 174 -33.30 -24.61 -6.69
CA VAL A 174 -34.39 -24.07 -7.52
C VAL A 174 -33.97 -23.89 -8.98
N SER A 175 -32.66 -23.76 -9.25
CA SER A 175 -32.11 -23.54 -10.59
C SER A 175 -32.01 -24.82 -11.43
N PHE A 176 -32.46 -25.97 -10.91
CA PHE A 176 -32.33 -27.28 -11.55
C PHE A 176 -33.71 -27.85 -11.92
N ASP A 177 -33.77 -28.59 -13.04
CA ASP A 177 -35.03 -29.20 -13.51
C ASP A 177 -35.49 -30.37 -12.63
N LEU A 178 -34.56 -30.98 -11.90
CA LEU A 178 -34.73 -32.07 -10.94
C LEU A 178 -34.03 -31.65 -9.65
N LEU A 179 -34.52 -32.09 -8.49
CA LEU A 179 -33.87 -31.74 -7.23
C LEU A 179 -32.50 -32.43 -7.14
N PRO A 180 -31.37 -31.71 -7.19
CA PRO A 180 -30.08 -32.33 -7.11
C PRO A 180 -29.77 -32.72 -5.65
N PRO A 181 -28.96 -33.76 -5.43
CA PRO A 181 -28.54 -34.18 -4.10
C PRO A 181 -27.60 -33.12 -3.50
N GLU A 182 -27.76 -32.84 -2.21
CA GLU A 182 -26.98 -31.81 -1.51
C GLU A 182 -25.46 -32.08 -1.56
N SER A 183 -25.07 -33.36 -1.54
CA SER A 183 -23.68 -33.78 -1.67
C SER A 183 -23.04 -33.35 -2.99
N LEU A 184 -23.78 -33.35 -4.11
CA LEU A 184 -23.30 -32.87 -5.41
C LEU A 184 -23.09 -31.36 -5.40
N LEU A 185 -24.05 -30.62 -4.84
CA LEU A 185 -23.95 -29.16 -4.74
C LEU A 185 -22.77 -28.75 -3.86
N SER A 186 -22.64 -29.38 -2.68
CA SER A 186 -21.54 -29.12 -1.74
C SER A 186 -20.18 -29.44 -2.36
N GLU A 187 -20.05 -30.58 -3.03
CA GLU A 187 -18.80 -30.99 -3.68
C GLU A 187 -18.43 -30.08 -4.86
N GLY A 188 -19.40 -29.76 -5.73
CA GLY A 188 -19.16 -28.86 -6.86
C GLY A 188 -18.75 -27.46 -6.40
N ARG A 189 -19.39 -26.92 -5.35
CA ARG A 189 -18.98 -25.65 -4.72
C ARG A 189 -17.53 -25.71 -4.24
N LYS A 190 -17.16 -26.76 -3.49
CA LYS A 190 -15.80 -26.95 -2.98
C LYS A 190 -14.77 -27.07 -4.10
N GLN A 191 -15.05 -27.82 -5.15
CA GLN A 191 -14.13 -27.99 -6.28
C GLN A 191 -13.92 -26.68 -7.04
N ILE A 192 -14.99 -25.96 -7.36
CA ILE A 192 -14.91 -24.65 -8.05
C ILE A 192 -14.07 -23.67 -7.22
N VAL A 193 -14.36 -23.51 -5.93
CA VAL A 193 -13.60 -22.62 -5.03
C VAL A 193 -12.14 -23.05 -4.95
N THR A 194 -11.86 -24.35 -4.85
CA THR A 194 -10.50 -24.89 -4.81
C THR A 194 -9.72 -24.55 -6.09
N ILE A 195 -10.35 -24.69 -7.26
CA ILE A 195 -9.74 -24.36 -8.55
C ILE A 195 -9.47 -22.85 -8.64
N LEU A 196 -10.43 -22.02 -8.26
CA LEU A 196 -10.29 -20.55 -8.27
C LEU A 196 -9.17 -20.06 -7.34
N LYS A 197 -9.05 -20.63 -6.13
CA LYS A 197 -7.95 -20.37 -5.19
C LYS A 197 -6.59 -20.76 -5.78
N LYS A 198 -6.48 -21.95 -6.36
CA LYS A 198 -5.24 -22.42 -7.02
C LYS A 198 -4.80 -21.51 -8.18
N ARG A 199 -5.76 -20.89 -8.87
CA ARG A 199 -5.51 -19.94 -9.96
C ARG A 199 -5.26 -18.50 -9.49
N ASN A 200 -5.29 -18.23 -8.18
CA ASN A 200 -5.24 -16.88 -7.61
C ASN A 200 -6.31 -15.93 -8.17
N ALA A 201 -7.48 -16.44 -8.56
CA ALA A 201 -8.59 -15.62 -9.05
C ALA A 201 -9.42 -15.03 -7.90
N ILE A 202 -9.45 -15.73 -6.75
CA ILE A 202 -10.16 -15.32 -5.53
C ILE A 202 -9.31 -15.59 -4.30
N ILE A 203 -9.55 -14.82 -3.25
CA ILE A 203 -9.03 -15.01 -1.90
C ILE A 203 -10.22 -15.16 -0.96
N GLU A 204 -10.18 -16.15 -0.08
CA GLU A 204 -11.17 -16.29 1.00
C GLU A 204 -10.78 -15.36 2.15
N LEU A 205 -11.72 -14.50 2.54
CA LEU A 205 -11.63 -13.69 3.75
C LEU A 205 -12.49 -14.36 4.80
N THR A 206 -11.87 -14.76 5.92
CA THR A 206 -12.53 -15.54 6.97
C THR A 206 -13.80 -14.84 7.46
N GLY A 207 -14.93 -15.56 7.46
CA GLY A 207 -16.23 -15.04 7.92
C GLY A 207 -16.89 -13.99 7.01
N LEU A 208 -16.20 -13.53 5.94
CA LEU A 208 -16.63 -12.38 5.12
C LEU A 208 -16.91 -12.75 3.65
N GLY A 209 -16.33 -13.82 3.12
CA GLY A 209 -16.59 -14.30 1.74
C GLY A 209 -15.36 -14.24 0.84
N TYR A 210 -15.54 -14.09 -0.47
CA TYR A 210 -14.43 -14.15 -1.43
C TYR A 210 -14.11 -12.79 -2.04
N MET A 211 -12.87 -12.35 -1.90
CA MET A 211 -12.36 -11.18 -2.59
C MET A 211 -11.86 -11.56 -3.99
N PRO A 212 -12.32 -10.91 -5.07
CA PRO A 212 -11.76 -11.12 -6.40
C PRO A 212 -10.35 -10.52 -6.48
N VAL A 213 -9.44 -11.23 -7.14
CA VAL A 213 -8.04 -10.84 -7.31
C VAL A 213 -7.81 -10.46 -8.77
N ARG A 214 -7.54 -9.19 -9.02
CA ARG A 214 -7.16 -8.66 -10.34
C ARG A 214 -5.83 -7.94 -10.23
N ALA A 215 -4.94 -8.14 -11.20
CA ALA A 215 -3.61 -7.54 -11.19
C ALA A 215 -3.66 -6.01 -11.03
N ASP A 216 -4.67 -5.36 -11.63
CA ASP A 216 -4.83 -3.91 -11.64
C ASP A 216 -5.37 -3.36 -10.30
N ASP A 217 -6.13 -4.15 -9.55
CA ASP A 217 -6.88 -3.67 -8.38
C ASP A 217 -6.27 -4.09 -7.03
N VAL A 218 -5.43 -5.13 -7.00
CA VAL A 218 -4.91 -5.71 -5.74
C VAL A 218 -4.08 -4.72 -4.93
N GLN A 219 -3.24 -3.93 -5.61
CA GLN A 219 -2.45 -2.88 -4.95
C GLN A 219 -3.37 -1.80 -4.36
N THR A 220 -4.38 -1.34 -5.12
CA THR A 220 -5.34 -0.33 -4.66
C THR A 220 -6.14 -0.82 -3.46
N ARG A 221 -6.64 -2.07 -3.50
CA ARG A 221 -7.34 -2.69 -2.35
C ARG A 221 -6.45 -2.69 -1.10
N TYR A 222 -5.19 -3.08 -1.26
CA TYR A 222 -4.23 -3.10 -0.17
C TYR A 222 -3.96 -1.70 0.40
N GLU A 223 -3.67 -0.71 -0.46
CA GLU A 223 -3.32 0.65 -0.04
C GLU A 223 -4.47 1.33 0.70
N VAL A 224 -5.70 1.21 0.17
CA VAL A 224 -6.90 1.77 0.82
C VAL A 224 -7.16 1.10 2.17
N ALA A 225 -7.07 -0.24 2.24
CA ALA A 225 -7.25 -0.96 3.50
C ALA A 225 -6.16 -0.63 4.53
N ALA A 226 -4.90 -0.54 4.10
CA ALA A 226 -3.80 -0.13 4.96
C ALA A 226 -3.96 1.31 5.48
N ALA A 227 -4.46 2.23 4.65
CA ALA A 227 -4.74 3.61 5.05
C ALA A 227 -5.87 3.68 6.08
N VAL A 228 -6.96 2.94 5.87
CA VAL A 228 -8.07 2.86 6.85
C VAL A 228 -7.60 2.26 8.16
N LEU A 229 -6.80 1.19 8.14
CA LEU A 229 -6.20 0.65 9.36
C LEU A 229 -5.29 1.66 10.04
N ARG A 230 -4.45 2.41 9.31
CA ARG A 230 -3.59 3.44 9.91
C ARG A 230 -4.42 4.50 10.64
N GLU A 231 -5.57 4.90 10.10
CA GLU A 231 -6.44 5.90 10.71
C GLU A 231 -7.26 5.36 11.89
N LYS A 232 -7.83 4.16 11.76
CA LYS A 232 -8.81 3.61 12.71
C LYS A 232 -8.24 2.65 13.73
N ALA A 233 -7.01 2.14 13.57
CA ALA A 233 -6.41 1.13 14.44
C ALA A 233 -6.44 1.49 15.92
N ILE A 234 -6.14 2.75 16.28
CA ILE A 234 -6.15 3.20 17.68
C ILE A 234 -7.59 3.21 18.23
N GLY A 235 -8.57 3.64 17.44
CA GLY A 235 -9.99 3.58 17.83
C GLY A 235 -10.48 2.14 17.99
N LEU A 236 -10.04 1.22 17.14
CA LEU A 236 -10.36 -0.21 17.22
C LEU A 236 -9.74 -0.90 18.45
N ALA A 237 -8.66 -0.34 19.02
CA ALA A 237 -8.07 -0.84 20.26
C ALA A 237 -8.89 -0.49 21.52
N GLY A 238 -9.87 0.43 21.41
CA GLY A 238 -10.73 0.85 22.51
C GLY A 238 -9.92 1.38 23.70
N ALA A 239 -10.14 0.83 24.89
CA ALA A 239 -9.45 1.21 26.12
C ALA A 239 -8.16 0.40 26.40
N ASN A 240 -7.75 -0.51 25.51
CA ASN A 240 -6.57 -1.35 25.74
C ASN A 240 -5.26 -0.57 25.54
N THR A 241 -4.69 -0.10 26.65
CA THR A 241 -3.45 0.69 26.68
C THR A 241 -2.24 -0.08 26.16
N GLU A 242 -2.16 -1.40 26.34
CA GLU A 242 -1.05 -2.22 25.83
C GLU A 242 -1.08 -2.27 24.30
N LEU A 243 -2.24 -2.56 23.71
CA LEU A 243 -2.42 -2.58 22.26
C LEU A 243 -2.17 -1.20 21.64
N ILE A 244 -2.67 -0.12 22.27
CA ILE A 244 -2.42 1.25 21.81
C ILE A 244 -0.91 1.54 21.77
N ASN A 245 -0.17 1.18 22.83
CA ASN A 245 1.27 1.38 22.89
C ASN A 245 2.02 0.60 21.79
N GLU A 246 1.60 -0.63 21.50
CA GLU A 246 2.17 -1.44 20.43
C GLU A 246 1.87 -0.86 19.03
N LEU A 247 0.63 -0.43 18.79
CA LEU A 247 0.23 0.22 17.54
C LEU A 247 1.00 1.54 17.32
N MET A 248 1.15 2.36 18.36
CA MET A 248 1.98 3.58 18.31
C MET A 248 3.47 3.28 18.11
N ARG A 249 3.97 2.14 18.60
CA ARG A 249 5.34 1.69 18.31
C ARG A 249 5.47 1.37 16.82
N VAL A 250 4.56 0.58 16.25
CA VAL A 250 4.55 0.24 14.83
C VAL A 250 4.43 1.50 13.95
N GLN A 251 3.58 2.46 14.34
CA GLN A 251 3.47 3.74 13.64
C GLN A 251 4.79 4.52 13.63
N ARG A 252 5.45 4.67 14.78
CA ARG A 252 6.75 5.36 14.87
C ARG A 252 7.83 4.66 14.06
N GLU A 253 7.85 3.33 14.06
CA GLU A 253 8.77 2.55 13.23
C GLU A 253 8.53 2.80 11.73
N GLU A 254 7.27 2.82 11.29
CA GLU A 254 6.90 3.15 9.90
C GLU A 254 7.31 4.58 9.53
N GLU A 255 7.02 5.58 10.38
CA GLU A 255 7.42 6.97 10.14
C GLU A 255 8.95 7.10 10.04
N SER A 256 9.68 6.39 10.90
CA SER A 256 11.15 6.35 10.85
C SER A 256 11.69 5.66 9.60
N TYR A 257 10.93 4.71 9.04
CA TYR A 257 11.27 4.02 7.80
C TYR A 257 11.04 4.93 6.60
N ILE A 258 9.87 5.56 6.51
CA ILE A 258 9.50 6.50 5.45
C ILE A 258 10.41 7.74 5.47
N ALA A 259 10.86 8.19 6.64
CA ALA A 259 11.81 9.29 6.78
C ALA A 259 13.20 8.98 6.22
N ARG A 260 13.53 7.72 5.90
CA ARG A 260 14.77 7.37 5.22
C ARG A 260 14.63 7.65 3.74
N SER A 261 15.60 8.33 3.15
CA SER A 261 15.65 8.54 1.70
C SER A 261 15.81 7.20 0.97
N PHE A 262 15.08 7.04 -0.13
CA PHE A 262 15.21 5.90 -1.07
C PHE A 262 14.92 4.53 -0.45
N VAL A 263 13.78 4.38 0.23
CA VAL A 263 13.31 3.08 0.72
C VAL A 263 12.21 2.50 -0.19
N PRO A 264 12.20 1.17 -0.43
CA PRO A 264 11.12 0.53 -1.17
C PRO A 264 9.80 0.59 -0.39
N GLY A 265 8.67 0.47 -1.10
CA GLY A 265 7.39 0.21 -0.46
C GLY A 265 7.45 -1.07 0.38
N ASN A 266 6.94 -1.00 1.62
CA ASN A 266 6.93 -2.13 2.55
C ASN A 266 5.50 -2.40 3.03
N THR A 267 5.12 -3.67 3.01
CA THR A 267 3.82 -4.13 3.52
C THR A 267 3.83 -4.59 4.98
N GLU A 268 5.02 -4.79 5.55
CA GLU A 268 5.25 -5.36 6.88
C GLU A 268 4.53 -4.59 7.99
N TYR A 269 4.60 -3.27 8.00
CA TYR A 269 3.98 -2.44 9.04
C TYR A 269 2.46 -2.58 9.08
N SER A 270 1.80 -2.56 7.92
CA SER A 270 0.35 -2.76 7.84
C SER A 270 -0.05 -4.17 8.23
N VAL A 271 0.73 -5.19 7.84
CA VAL A 271 0.52 -6.59 8.26
C VAL A 271 0.64 -6.73 9.77
N ARG A 272 1.65 -6.09 10.37
CA ARG A 272 1.86 -6.10 11.82
C ARG A 272 0.69 -5.44 12.56
N ARG A 273 0.19 -4.29 12.07
CA ARG A 273 -1.05 -3.67 12.61
C ARG A 273 -2.26 -4.60 12.49
N ALA A 274 -2.49 -5.18 11.30
CA ALA A 274 -3.61 -6.07 11.06
C ALA A 274 -3.59 -7.30 11.98
N ASN A 275 -2.41 -7.92 12.16
CA ASN A 275 -2.23 -9.04 13.08
C ASN A 275 -2.49 -8.66 14.54
N LEU A 276 -2.01 -7.50 15.00
CA LEU A 276 -2.25 -7.02 16.36
C LEU A 276 -3.75 -6.83 16.62
N ILE A 277 -4.45 -6.13 15.71
CA ILE A 277 -5.90 -5.92 15.81
C ILE A 277 -6.66 -7.25 15.78
N LYS A 278 -6.35 -8.11 14.81
CA LYS A 278 -6.98 -9.44 14.69
C LYS A 278 -6.78 -10.27 15.95
N SER A 279 -5.57 -10.34 16.47
CA SER A 279 -5.28 -11.10 17.70
C SER A 279 -5.99 -10.58 18.95
N HIS A 280 -6.31 -9.29 18.98
CA HIS A 280 -6.99 -8.68 20.12
C HIS A 280 -8.52 -8.79 20.04
N LEU A 281 -9.08 -8.62 18.83
CA LEU A 281 -10.53 -8.56 18.61
C LEU A 281 -11.14 -9.91 18.22
N SER A 282 -10.33 -10.89 17.81
CA SER A 282 -10.81 -12.27 17.63
C SER A 282 -10.82 -12.98 18.99
N GLU A 283 -12.00 -13.40 19.45
CA GLU A 283 -12.11 -14.19 20.68
C GLU A 283 -11.43 -15.56 20.54
N PRO A 284 -10.77 -16.07 21.59
CA PRO A 284 -10.15 -17.39 21.57
C PRO A 284 -11.23 -18.48 21.43
N GLY A 285 -11.37 -19.02 20.21
CA GLY A 285 -12.35 -20.06 19.87
C GLY A 285 -13.33 -19.67 18.76
N GLU A 286 -13.41 -18.38 18.42
CA GLU A 286 -14.32 -17.82 17.40
C GLU A 286 -13.55 -17.10 16.28
N SER A 287 -12.48 -17.70 15.78
CA SER A 287 -11.64 -17.10 14.72
C SER A 287 -12.37 -16.76 13.43
N ASP A 288 -13.59 -17.28 13.28
CA ASP A 288 -14.38 -17.20 12.05
C ASP A 288 -15.48 -16.13 12.11
N LEU A 289 -15.68 -15.46 13.25
CA LEU A 289 -16.68 -14.41 13.38
C LEU A 289 -16.15 -13.02 12.97
N PRO A 290 -16.93 -12.24 12.19
CA PRO A 290 -16.52 -10.92 11.76
C PRO A 290 -16.53 -9.91 12.93
N TYR A 291 -15.36 -9.34 13.22
CA TYR A 291 -15.17 -8.27 14.21
C TYR A 291 -15.09 -6.88 13.54
N PRO A 292 -15.23 -5.77 14.30
CA PRO A 292 -15.11 -4.42 13.76
C PRO A 292 -13.77 -4.21 13.04
N GLY A 293 -13.82 -3.85 11.75
CA GLY A 293 -12.63 -3.65 10.93
C GLY A 293 -11.97 -4.95 10.43
N ALA A 294 -12.62 -6.11 10.58
CA ALA A 294 -12.12 -7.39 10.06
C ALA A 294 -11.85 -7.34 8.55
N LEU A 295 -12.70 -6.67 7.77
CA LEU A 295 -12.52 -6.61 6.32
C LEU A 295 -11.21 -5.93 5.93
N ALA A 296 -10.86 -4.82 6.59
CA ALA A 296 -9.60 -4.12 6.33
C ALA A 296 -8.39 -4.97 6.76
N CYS A 297 -8.50 -5.68 7.90
CA CYS A 297 -7.45 -6.60 8.36
C CYS A 297 -7.23 -7.74 7.37
N GLU A 298 -8.29 -8.45 6.97
CA GLU A 298 -8.20 -9.60 6.06
C GLU A 298 -7.67 -9.18 4.68
N ILE A 299 -8.12 -8.04 4.13
CA ILE A 299 -7.58 -7.51 2.87
C ILE A 299 -6.08 -7.25 3.00
N VAL A 300 -5.62 -6.59 4.07
CA VAL A 300 -4.19 -6.31 4.27
C VAL A 300 -3.38 -7.59 4.40
N LEU A 301 -3.86 -8.56 5.19
CA LEU A 301 -3.15 -9.83 5.41
C LEU A 301 -3.01 -10.62 4.10
N HIS A 302 -4.09 -10.76 3.33
CA HIS A 302 -4.09 -11.57 2.12
C HIS A 302 -3.53 -10.86 0.87
N ALA A 303 -3.66 -9.53 0.76
CA ALA A 303 -3.13 -8.76 -0.37
C ALA A 303 -1.66 -8.32 -0.17
N SER A 304 -1.09 -8.49 1.02
CA SER A 304 0.30 -8.10 1.33
C SER A 304 1.33 -8.78 0.43
N GLY A 305 1.26 -10.10 0.26
CA GLY A 305 2.23 -10.88 -0.53
C GLY A 305 2.30 -10.44 -2.00
N PRO A 306 1.17 -10.41 -2.73
CA PRO A 306 1.11 -9.88 -4.09
C PRO A 306 1.60 -8.42 -4.18
N THR A 307 1.19 -7.56 -3.24
CA THR A 307 1.57 -6.14 -3.25
C THR A 307 3.05 -5.93 -2.98
N GLN A 308 3.66 -6.70 -2.08
CA GLN A 308 5.10 -6.64 -1.80
C GLN A 308 5.92 -6.95 -3.05
N ARG A 309 5.50 -7.95 -3.85
CA ARG A 309 6.17 -8.27 -5.13
C ARG A 309 6.07 -7.11 -6.12
N LEU A 310 4.92 -6.44 -6.18
CA LEU A 310 4.74 -5.26 -7.02
C LEU A 310 5.63 -4.09 -6.56
N TYR A 311 5.72 -3.83 -5.25
CA TYR A 311 6.62 -2.81 -4.71
C TYR A 311 8.08 -3.10 -5.01
N THR A 312 8.54 -4.34 -4.79
CA THR A 312 9.92 -4.73 -5.09
C THR A 312 10.22 -4.58 -6.58
N SER A 313 9.33 -5.05 -7.46
CA SER A 313 9.54 -4.95 -8.91
C SER A 313 9.53 -3.49 -9.41
N LYS A 314 8.62 -2.65 -8.90
CA LYS A 314 8.59 -1.21 -9.22
C LYS A 314 9.88 -0.53 -8.75
N TRP A 315 10.30 -0.82 -7.51
CA TRP A 315 11.52 -0.28 -6.94
C TRP A 315 12.77 -0.68 -7.73
N GLU A 316 12.92 -1.96 -8.07
CA GLU A 316 14.05 -2.46 -8.87
C GLU A 316 14.10 -1.75 -10.23
N LYS A 317 12.95 -1.59 -10.90
CA LYS A 317 12.85 -0.86 -12.16
C LYS A 317 13.25 0.61 -12.00
N GLU A 318 12.77 1.29 -10.97
CA GLU A 318 13.15 2.68 -10.67
C GLU A 318 14.67 2.80 -10.42
N MET A 319 15.27 1.86 -9.68
CA MET A 319 16.72 1.83 -9.45
C MET A 319 17.51 1.60 -10.75
N ASP A 320 17.03 0.72 -11.63
CA ASP A 320 17.61 0.47 -12.94
C ASP A 320 17.48 1.68 -13.88
N ASP A 321 16.34 2.38 -13.86
CA ASP A 321 16.11 3.60 -14.62
C ASP A 321 17.04 4.73 -14.15
N VAL A 322 17.21 4.91 -12.83
CA VAL A 322 18.18 5.86 -12.29
C VAL A 322 19.61 5.47 -12.67
N TYR A 323 19.98 4.21 -12.51
CA TYR A 323 21.31 3.70 -12.88
C TYR A 323 21.61 3.95 -14.37
N SER A 324 20.67 3.61 -15.25
CA SER A 324 20.81 3.78 -16.69
C SER A 324 20.87 5.26 -17.08
N SER A 325 20.08 6.14 -16.45
CA SER A 325 20.12 7.58 -16.72
C SER A 325 21.48 8.23 -16.41
N ILE A 326 22.19 7.75 -15.38
CA ILE A 326 23.53 8.22 -15.02
C ILE A 326 24.58 7.63 -15.97
N LEU A 327 24.40 6.38 -16.39
CA LEU A 327 25.35 5.63 -17.19
C LEU A 327 25.31 5.95 -18.68
N GLU A 328 24.13 6.25 -19.22
CA GLU A 328 23.91 6.45 -20.64
C GLU A 328 24.77 7.60 -21.22
N PRO A 329 24.88 8.78 -20.59
CA PRO A 329 25.78 9.84 -21.04
C PRO A 329 27.25 9.41 -21.08
N LEU A 330 27.67 8.52 -20.18
CA LEU A 330 29.04 8.02 -20.11
C LEU A 330 29.33 6.96 -21.20
N ARG A 331 28.30 6.31 -21.75
CA ARG A 331 28.44 5.22 -22.74
C ARG A 331 28.36 5.69 -24.19
N ARG A 332 27.63 6.77 -24.49
CA ARG A 332 27.41 7.21 -25.87
C ARG A 332 28.71 7.76 -26.49
N PRO A 333 29.20 7.17 -27.61
CA PRO A 333 30.46 7.59 -28.25
C PRO A 333 30.37 8.95 -28.94
N ASP A 334 29.17 9.38 -29.37
CA ASP A 334 28.94 10.61 -30.13
C ASP A 334 28.80 11.86 -29.25
N VAL A 335 28.96 11.72 -27.93
CA VAL A 335 28.80 12.80 -26.97
C VAL A 335 30.12 13.55 -26.79
N HIS A 336 30.06 14.87 -26.62
CA HIS A 336 31.22 15.71 -26.36
C HIS A 336 32.11 15.14 -25.23
N PRO A 337 33.45 15.09 -25.39
CA PRO A 337 34.35 14.39 -24.46
C PRO A 337 34.18 14.79 -22.99
N THR A 338 33.92 16.07 -22.72
CA THR A 338 33.72 16.60 -21.35
C THR A 338 32.48 16.04 -20.63
N GLN A 339 31.53 15.45 -21.34
CA GLN A 339 30.35 14.81 -20.75
C GLN A 339 30.58 13.31 -20.47
N GLN A 340 31.68 12.75 -20.99
CA GLN A 340 32.11 11.36 -20.74
C GLN A 340 32.86 11.21 -19.40
N ILE A 341 33.05 12.32 -18.68
CA ILE A 341 33.46 12.41 -17.28
C ILE A 341 32.40 13.20 -16.51
N ARG A 342 31.96 12.68 -15.36
CA ARG A 342 30.98 13.35 -14.49
C ARG A 342 31.52 13.57 -13.10
N TYR A 343 31.16 14.72 -12.55
CA TYR A 343 31.57 15.19 -11.22
C TYR A 343 30.32 15.29 -10.35
N PHE A 344 30.34 14.64 -9.20
CA PHE A 344 29.26 14.61 -8.24
C PHE A 344 29.74 15.22 -6.93
N ASN A 345 29.15 16.34 -6.54
CA ASN A 345 29.37 16.90 -5.22
C ASN A 345 28.62 16.06 -4.17
N GLU A 346 28.97 16.23 -2.88
CA GLU A 346 28.32 15.49 -1.79
C GLU A 346 26.79 15.59 -1.83
N SER A 347 26.24 16.80 -2.03
CA SER A 347 24.79 17.02 -2.14
C SER A 347 24.12 16.35 -3.34
N MET A 348 24.86 16.09 -4.42
CA MET A 348 24.36 15.35 -5.58
C MET A 348 24.38 13.85 -5.32
N VAL A 349 25.40 13.36 -4.60
CA VAL A 349 25.49 11.94 -4.21
C VAL A 349 24.39 11.58 -3.21
N ASP A 350 24.06 12.48 -2.29
CA ASP A 350 22.96 12.30 -1.34
C ASP A 350 21.57 12.18 -2.02
N GLN A 351 21.45 12.64 -3.27
CA GLN A 351 20.23 12.50 -4.09
C GLN A 351 20.22 11.19 -4.91
N ILE A 352 21.29 10.42 -4.89
CA ILE A 352 21.39 9.15 -5.61
C ILE A 352 21.15 8.01 -4.61
N PRO A 353 20.28 7.02 -4.94
CA PRO A 353 20.11 5.86 -4.09
C PRO A 353 21.44 5.15 -3.83
N GLY A 354 21.72 4.82 -2.56
CA GLY A 354 23.01 4.24 -2.18
C GLY A 354 23.36 2.94 -2.92
N ILE A 355 22.36 2.10 -3.21
CA ILE A 355 22.51 0.87 -4.00
C ILE A 355 22.97 1.18 -5.43
N VAL A 356 22.38 2.20 -6.06
CA VAL A 356 22.76 2.66 -7.40
C VAL A 356 24.18 3.23 -7.39
N TRP A 357 24.51 4.04 -6.38
CA TRP A 357 25.86 4.59 -6.24
C TRP A 357 26.92 3.49 -6.09
N GLN A 358 26.67 2.49 -5.25
CA GLN A 358 27.56 1.34 -5.08
C GLN A 358 27.73 0.54 -6.39
N ARG A 359 26.65 0.38 -7.17
CA ARG A 359 26.70 -0.28 -8.48
C ARG A 359 27.50 0.52 -9.51
N LEU A 360 27.45 1.86 -9.46
CA LEU A 360 28.25 2.73 -10.32
C LEU A 360 29.74 2.64 -9.99
N THR A 361 30.11 2.73 -8.71
CA THR A 361 31.51 2.71 -8.27
C THR A 361 32.18 1.34 -8.42
N THR A 362 31.40 0.25 -8.36
CA THR A 362 31.89 -1.12 -8.54
C THR A 362 31.83 -1.59 -10.00
N SER A 363 31.32 -0.76 -10.92
CA SER A 363 31.16 -1.17 -12.33
C SER A 363 32.51 -1.39 -13.02
N PRO A 364 32.74 -2.54 -13.70
CA PRO A 364 34.00 -2.80 -14.40
C PRO A 364 34.22 -1.89 -15.62
N SER A 365 33.16 -1.25 -16.10
CA SER A 365 33.17 -0.36 -17.26
C SER A 365 33.46 1.10 -16.94
N LEU A 366 33.50 1.46 -15.65
CA LEU A 366 33.74 2.81 -15.17
C LEU A 366 35.02 2.87 -14.34
N LEU A 367 35.60 4.06 -14.28
CA LEU A 367 36.66 4.44 -13.38
C LEU A 367 36.07 5.40 -12.36
N PHE A 368 36.45 5.19 -11.11
CA PHE A 368 35.99 5.96 -9.97
C PHE A 368 37.16 6.64 -9.28
N GLY A 369 36.99 7.91 -8.92
CA GLY A 369 37.97 8.66 -8.14
C GLY A 369 37.32 9.70 -7.26
N GLU A 370 38.07 10.16 -6.27
CA GLU A 370 37.65 11.24 -5.36
C GLU A 370 38.67 12.38 -5.43
N TRP A 371 38.17 13.61 -5.34
CA TRP A 371 38.98 14.82 -5.33
C TRP A 371 38.46 15.79 -4.25
N GLU A 372 39.35 16.26 -3.38
CA GLU A 372 38.96 17.13 -2.27
C GLU A 372 38.97 18.59 -2.69
N THR A 373 37.90 19.30 -2.33
CA THR A 373 37.76 20.76 -2.51
C THR A 373 37.55 21.43 -1.15
N SER A 374 37.64 22.76 -1.11
CA SER A 374 37.39 23.55 0.11
C SER A 374 35.95 23.45 0.63
N VAL A 375 35.01 23.07 -0.23
CA VAL A 375 33.58 22.97 0.06
C VAL A 375 33.17 21.54 0.42
N GLY A 376 33.88 20.53 -0.08
CA GLY A 376 33.62 19.11 0.21
C GLY A 376 34.36 18.17 -0.75
N THR A 377 34.03 16.88 -0.69
CA THR A 377 34.60 15.86 -1.58
C THR A 377 33.82 15.76 -2.89
N VAL A 378 34.50 15.87 -4.02
CA VAL A 378 33.91 15.65 -5.36
C VAL A 378 34.22 14.22 -5.80
N ARG A 379 33.17 13.48 -6.17
CA ARG A 379 33.27 12.13 -6.70
C ARG A 379 33.22 12.14 -8.21
N ILE A 380 34.07 11.34 -8.84
CA ILE A 380 34.32 11.39 -10.28
C ILE A 380 34.03 10.02 -10.86
N LEU A 381 33.21 10.00 -11.90
CA LEU A 381 32.94 8.81 -12.71
C LEU A 381 33.33 9.08 -14.16
N MET A 382 34.13 8.19 -14.74
CA MET A 382 34.56 8.26 -16.13
C MET A 382 34.44 6.89 -16.78
N ARG A 383 34.16 6.85 -18.08
CA ARG A 383 34.22 5.60 -18.83
C ARG A 383 35.65 5.04 -18.85
N LYS A 384 35.79 3.73 -18.63
CA LYS A 384 37.07 3.01 -18.75
C LYS A 384 37.44 2.82 -20.23
N ASP A 385 37.95 3.88 -20.84
CA ASP A 385 38.39 3.87 -22.24
C ASP A 385 39.55 4.85 -22.45
N ALA A 386 40.64 4.35 -23.00
CA ALA A 386 41.84 5.13 -23.27
C ALA A 386 41.60 6.26 -24.29
N ASN A 387 40.71 6.06 -25.27
CA ASN A 387 40.41 7.08 -26.26
C ASN A 387 39.68 8.27 -25.65
N VAL A 388 38.82 8.01 -24.65
CA VAL A 388 38.10 9.05 -23.91
C VAL A 388 39.08 9.99 -23.22
N VAL A 389 40.11 9.45 -22.56
CA VAL A 389 41.15 10.27 -21.90
C VAL A 389 41.92 11.13 -22.90
N ARG A 390 42.25 10.60 -24.08
CA ARG A 390 42.90 11.40 -25.13
C ARG A 390 42.05 12.61 -25.51
N HIS A 391 40.78 12.40 -25.80
CA HIS A 391 39.86 13.47 -26.18
C HIS A 391 39.58 14.46 -25.03
N LEU A 392 39.60 13.98 -23.78
CA LEU A 392 39.50 14.83 -22.60
C LEU A 392 40.72 15.75 -22.43
N VAL A 393 41.93 15.27 -22.69
CA VAL A 393 43.16 16.10 -22.61
C VAL A 393 43.09 17.27 -23.58
N ASP A 394 42.64 17.01 -24.82
CA ASP A 394 42.48 18.05 -25.84
C ASP A 394 41.38 19.05 -25.44
N ALA A 395 40.24 18.55 -24.94
CA ALA A 395 39.14 19.41 -24.48
C ALA A 395 39.52 20.25 -23.26
N PHE A 396 40.33 19.70 -22.35
CA PHE A 396 40.72 20.36 -21.10
C PHE A 396 41.77 21.46 -21.30
N ALA A 397 42.44 21.50 -22.45
CA ALA A 397 43.40 22.55 -22.79
C ALA A 397 42.77 23.95 -22.83
N GLN A 398 41.46 24.04 -23.02
CA GLN A 398 40.69 25.30 -23.11
C GLN A 398 39.97 25.67 -21.80
N LEU A 399 40.18 24.92 -20.70
CA LEU A 399 39.47 25.18 -19.44
C LEU A 399 39.89 26.52 -18.80
N PRO A 400 38.94 27.27 -18.21
CA PRO A 400 39.25 28.47 -17.46
C PRO A 400 40.01 28.15 -16.17
N ALA A 401 40.73 29.13 -15.62
CA ALA A 401 41.55 28.96 -14.42
C ALA A 401 40.79 28.41 -13.21
N SER A 402 39.51 28.77 -13.06
CA SER A 402 38.62 28.27 -12.01
C SER A 402 38.34 26.77 -12.07
N GLU A 403 38.50 26.14 -13.24
CA GLU A 403 38.22 24.72 -13.46
C GLU A 403 39.48 23.87 -13.64
N GLN A 404 40.67 24.45 -13.49
CA GLN A 404 41.94 23.72 -13.63
C GLN A 404 42.10 22.58 -12.61
N TRP A 405 41.35 22.60 -11.51
CA TRP A 405 41.29 21.46 -10.57
C TRP A 405 40.78 20.17 -11.25
N LYS A 406 39.94 20.27 -12.30
CA LYS A 406 39.46 19.12 -13.09
C LYS A 406 40.62 18.39 -13.81
N ILE A 407 41.67 19.12 -14.18
CA ILE A 407 42.89 18.56 -14.78
C ILE A 407 43.63 17.71 -13.74
N LEU A 408 43.76 18.22 -12.51
CA LEU A 408 44.42 17.51 -11.41
C LEU A 408 43.61 16.29 -10.97
N ALA A 409 42.28 16.40 -10.99
CA ALA A 409 41.35 15.32 -10.73
C ALA A 409 41.44 14.20 -11.77
N LEU A 410 41.51 14.54 -13.07
CA LEU A 410 41.76 13.59 -14.15
C LEU A 410 43.13 12.90 -13.99
N ARG A 411 44.17 13.66 -13.61
CA ARG A 411 45.49 13.11 -13.34
C ARG A 411 45.48 12.10 -12.19
N ASN A 412 44.80 12.41 -11.07
CA ASN A 412 44.63 11.45 -9.97
C ASN A 412 43.92 10.18 -10.41
N LEU A 413 42.89 10.29 -11.26
CA LEU A 413 42.16 9.13 -11.79
C LEU A 413 43.05 8.25 -12.68
N ILE A 414 43.92 8.86 -13.50
CA ILE A 414 44.89 8.14 -14.33
C ILE A 414 45.97 7.46 -13.47
N ASP A 415 46.50 8.18 -12.47
CA ASP A 415 47.55 7.68 -11.57
C ASP A 415 47.02 6.52 -10.69
N ALA A 416 45.71 6.50 -10.36
CA ALA A 416 45.06 5.44 -9.61
C ALA A 416 44.81 4.15 -10.42
N HIS A 417 44.77 4.25 -11.76
CA HIS A 417 44.48 3.13 -12.66
C HIS A 417 45.52 3.02 -13.79
N PRO A 418 46.82 2.84 -13.45
CA PRO A 418 47.91 2.89 -14.42
C PRO A 418 47.80 1.79 -15.49
N GLU A 419 47.28 0.61 -15.14
CA GLU A 419 47.10 -0.54 -16.02
C GLU A 419 46.19 -0.27 -17.23
N VAL A 420 45.24 0.67 -17.10
CA VAL A 420 44.28 1.00 -18.16
C VAL A 420 44.91 1.88 -19.24
N PHE A 421 45.91 2.69 -18.87
CA PHE A 421 46.41 3.79 -19.70
C PHE A 421 47.84 3.61 -20.21
N GLN A 422 48.51 2.48 -19.90
CA GLN A 422 49.91 2.25 -20.28
C GLN A 422 50.17 2.46 -21.78
N THR A 423 49.23 2.03 -22.64
CA THR A 423 49.33 2.14 -24.10
C THR A 423 49.23 3.59 -24.60
N LEU A 424 48.53 4.49 -23.89
CA LEU A 424 48.47 5.93 -24.24
C LEU A 424 49.82 6.59 -24.01
N PHE A 425 50.48 6.28 -22.89
CA PHE A 425 51.78 6.84 -22.55
C PHE A 425 52.92 6.30 -23.41
N GLN A 426 52.70 5.31 -24.28
CA GLN A 426 53.69 4.92 -25.29
C GLN A 426 53.71 5.90 -26.47
N ARG A 427 52.63 6.65 -26.71
CA ARG A 427 52.53 7.60 -27.83
C ARG A 427 53.14 8.96 -27.45
N LYS A 428 53.94 9.52 -28.36
CA LYS A 428 54.71 10.75 -28.11
C LYS A 428 53.83 12.01 -28.13
N ASP A 429 52.90 12.08 -29.08
CA ASP A 429 51.89 13.14 -29.22
C ASP A 429 51.04 13.32 -27.95
N PHE A 430 50.57 12.22 -27.35
CA PHE A 430 49.80 12.25 -26.12
C PHE A 430 50.65 12.70 -24.93
N LYS A 431 51.89 12.19 -24.81
CA LYS A 431 52.84 12.62 -23.76
C LYS A 431 53.10 14.12 -23.78
N ASP A 432 53.28 14.69 -24.96
CA ASP A 432 53.53 16.12 -25.14
C ASP A 432 52.30 16.95 -24.75
N SER A 433 51.11 16.56 -25.22
CA SER A 433 49.83 17.25 -24.96
C SER A 433 49.42 17.16 -23.48
N TYR A 434 49.48 15.97 -22.88
CA TYR A 434 49.21 15.76 -21.46
C TYR A 434 50.24 16.48 -20.58
N GLY A 435 51.51 16.46 -20.98
CA GLY A 435 52.57 17.22 -20.32
C GLY A 435 52.26 18.72 -20.30
N GLN A 436 51.89 19.30 -21.44
CA GLN A 436 51.51 20.71 -21.55
C GLN A 436 50.29 21.05 -20.69
N LEU A 437 49.25 20.20 -20.70
CA LEU A 437 48.06 20.37 -19.86
C LEU A 437 48.41 20.40 -18.36
N LEU A 438 49.27 19.49 -17.91
CA LEU A 438 49.75 19.47 -16.53
C LEU A 438 50.58 20.71 -16.19
N ARG A 439 51.39 21.24 -17.11
CA ARG A 439 52.12 22.50 -16.87
C ARG A 439 51.18 23.65 -16.59
N THR A 440 50.07 23.74 -17.32
CA THR A 440 49.03 24.76 -17.11
C THR A 440 48.44 24.68 -15.69
N ALA A 441 48.12 23.47 -15.21
CA ALA A 441 47.56 23.28 -13.86
C ALA A 441 48.60 23.48 -12.74
N TYR A 442 49.88 23.16 -12.96
CA TYR A 442 50.94 23.33 -11.97
C TYR A 442 51.52 24.75 -11.91
N TRP A 443 51.45 25.52 -13.01
CA TRP A 443 52.04 26.86 -13.09
C TRP A 443 51.65 27.80 -11.93
N PRO A 444 50.38 27.85 -11.48
CA PRO A 444 49.98 28.68 -10.34
C PRO A 444 50.55 28.22 -9.00
N LEU A 445 50.99 26.96 -8.89
CA LEU A 445 51.45 26.33 -7.65
C LEU A 445 52.97 26.37 -7.48
N ILE A 446 53.70 26.56 -8.58
CA ILE A 446 55.16 26.72 -8.56
C ILE A 446 55.51 28.06 -7.88
N PRO A 447 56.54 28.17 -7.03
CA PRO A 447 56.93 29.47 -6.46
C PRO A 447 57.28 30.52 -7.53
N TRP A 448 56.93 31.80 -7.30
CA TRP A 448 57.07 32.88 -8.30
C TRP A 448 58.52 33.02 -8.81
N TYR A 449 59.52 32.83 -7.95
CA TYR A 449 60.93 32.93 -8.32
C TYR A 449 61.35 31.81 -9.29
N ILE A 450 60.84 30.59 -9.12
CA ILE A 450 61.09 29.47 -10.05
C ILE A 450 60.38 29.72 -11.39
N ARG A 451 59.16 30.31 -11.37
CA ARG A 451 58.46 30.70 -12.60
C ARG A 451 59.26 31.72 -13.40
N LEU A 452 59.93 32.67 -12.74
CA LEU A 452 60.78 33.67 -13.38
C LEU A 452 61.95 33.01 -14.11
N PHE A 453 62.66 32.08 -13.45
CA PHE A 453 63.75 31.31 -14.08
C PHE A 453 63.28 30.43 -15.24
N LEU A 454 62.08 29.85 -15.15
CA LEU A 454 61.47 29.07 -16.23
C LEU A 454 61.06 29.95 -17.42
N ALA A 455 60.54 31.15 -17.17
CA ALA A 455 60.19 32.12 -18.21
C ALA A 455 61.42 32.63 -18.98
N ILE A 456 62.59 32.64 -18.34
CA ILE A 456 63.89 33.02 -18.93
C ILE A 456 64.56 31.82 -19.65
N GLY A 457 63.93 30.63 -19.66
CA GLY A 457 64.39 29.46 -20.41
C GLY A 457 65.35 28.53 -19.66
N PHE A 458 65.52 28.70 -18.34
CA PHE A 458 66.42 27.87 -17.56
C PHE A 458 65.77 26.51 -17.21
N ARG A 459 66.05 25.49 -18.02
CA ARG A 459 65.44 24.14 -17.88
C ARG A 459 65.92 23.34 -16.67
N GLY A 460 67.06 23.68 -16.06
CA GLY A 460 67.64 22.93 -14.94
C GLY A 460 66.82 22.96 -13.63
N LEU A 461 65.87 23.91 -13.50
CA LEU A 461 65.01 24.04 -12.33
C LEU A 461 63.59 23.51 -12.55
N GLN A 462 63.30 23.00 -13.75
CA GLN A 462 61.97 22.57 -14.16
C GLN A 462 61.46 21.38 -13.34
N ASP A 463 62.29 20.36 -13.16
CA ASP A 463 61.93 19.15 -12.40
C ASP A 463 61.74 19.47 -10.90
N ASN A 464 62.58 20.34 -10.34
CA ASN A 464 62.43 20.82 -8.96
C ASN A 464 61.15 21.63 -8.75
N GLY A 465 60.75 22.46 -9.72
CA GLY A 465 59.50 23.20 -9.71
C GLY A 465 58.28 22.27 -9.70
N PHE A 466 58.24 21.27 -10.59
CA PHE A 466 57.15 20.30 -10.66
C PHE A 466 57.10 19.37 -9.45
N ALA A 467 58.24 18.94 -8.92
CA ALA A 467 58.31 18.14 -7.70
C ALA A 467 57.69 18.88 -6.50
N ARG A 468 58.02 20.17 -6.33
CA ARG A 468 57.43 21.01 -5.28
C ARG A 468 55.93 21.24 -5.48
N ALA A 469 55.48 21.48 -6.71
CA ALA A 469 54.05 21.63 -7.00
C ALA A 469 53.26 20.36 -6.68
N LYS A 470 53.79 19.18 -7.03
CA LYS A 470 53.18 17.88 -6.68
C LYS A 470 53.13 17.65 -5.17
N ALA A 471 54.21 17.95 -4.45
CA ALA A 471 54.26 17.83 -3.00
C ALA A 471 53.22 18.74 -2.33
N LYS A 472 53.12 19.98 -2.79
CA LYS A 472 52.14 20.95 -2.29
C LYS A 472 50.69 20.49 -2.51
N ILE A 473 50.35 19.96 -3.69
CA ILE A 473 49.02 19.42 -3.95
C ILE A 473 48.72 18.22 -3.03
N ALA A 474 49.70 17.34 -2.82
CA ALA A 474 49.50 16.17 -1.96
C ALA A 474 49.26 16.58 -0.49
N GLU A 475 49.94 17.62 -0.02
CA GLU A 475 49.72 18.21 1.30
C GLU A 475 48.34 18.88 1.39
N GLU A 476 48.00 19.77 0.44
CA GLU A 476 46.69 20.44 0.39
C GLU A 476 45.52 19.44 0.33
N GLN A 477 45.64 18.35 -0.43
CA GLN A 477 44.61 17.31 -0.52
C GLN A 477 44.46 16.52 0.80
N ARG A 478 45.55 16.28 1.54
CA ARG A 478 45.48 15.61 2.85
C ARG A 478 44.79 16.49 3.89
N ASP A 479 45.14 17.76 3.93
CA ASP A 479 44.54 18.72 4.87
C ASP A 479 43.04 18.91 4.58
N LEU A 480 42.67 19.01 3.30
CA LEU A 480 41.27 19.09 2.89
C LEU A 480 40.50 17.80 3.21
N ALA A 481 41.09 16.62 2.97
CA ALA A 481 40.48 15.34 3.32
C ALA A 481 40.19 15.26 4.84
N GLU A 482 41.13 15.68 5.68
CA GLU A 482 40.93 15.67 7.13
C GLU A 482 39.85 16.69 7.57
N SER A 483 39.88 17.90 7.01
CA SER A 483 38.87 18.93 7.27
C SER A 483 37.46 18.49 6.86
N ASN A 484 37.32 17.93 5.66
CA ASN A 484 36.04 17.44 5.14
C ASN A 484 35.54 16.23 5.93
N ARG A 485 36.42 15.32 6.35
CA ARG A 485 36.07 14.21 7.25
C ARG A 485 35.53 14.72 8.58
N ARG A 486 36.20 15.68 9.22
CA ARG A 486 35.73 16.28 10.49
C ARG A 486 34.35 16.95 10.33
N ARG A 487 34.11 17.65 9.21
CA ARG A 487 32.80 18.25 8.91
C ARG A 487 31.71 17.18 8.76
N ARG A 488 31.98 16.09 8.04
CA ARG A 488 31.06 14.96 7.86
C ARG A 488 30.71 14.29 9.19
N ASP A 489 31.72 14.02 10.01
CA ASP A 489 31.53 13.40 11.34
C ASP A 489 30.70 14.32 12.26
N ALA A 490 30.96 15.63 12.24
CA ALA A 490 30.18 16.61 13.00
C ALA A 490 28.73 16.72 12.54
N ALA A 491 28.47 16.70 11.23
CA ALA A 491 27.11 16.73 10.67
C ALA A 491 26.32 15.46 11.04
N LEU A 492 26.97 14.29 11.00
CA LEU A 492 26.37 13.01 11.38
C LEU A 492 26.08 12.94 12.89
N LEU A 493 26.95 13.50 13.73
CA LEU A 493 26.70 13.66 15.16
C LEU A 493 25.55 14.63 15.45
N ALA A 494 25.46 15.74 14.72
CA ALA A 494 24.37 16.69 14.84
C ALA A 494 23.01 16.06 14.44
N SER A 495 22.97 15.30 13.34
CA SER A 495 21.74 14.62 12.92
C SER A 495 21.30 13.50 13.90
N LYS A 496 22.26 12.75 14.46
CA LYS A 496 21.98 11.77 15.53
C LYS A 496 21.44 12.43 16.79
N ARG A 497 22.00 13.57 17.21
CA ARG A 497 21.52 14.34 18.38
C ARG A 497 20.11 14.89 18.14
N ALA A 498 19.83 15.44 16.95
CA ALA A 498 18.49 15.92 16.60
C ALA A 498 17.44 14.81 16.69
N ARG A 499 17.72 13.63 16.10
CA ARG A 499 16.84 12.44 16.16
C ARG A 499 16.65 11.89 17.58
N GLN A 500 17.65 12.03 18.45
CA GLN A 500 17.56 11.60 19.85
C GLN A 500 16.82 12.63 20.73
N SER A 501 16.82 13.92 20.36
CA SER A 501 16.16 14.99 21.11
C SER A 501 14.66 15.17 20.80
N GLU A 502 14.16 14.67 19.67
CA GLU A 502 12.73 14.70 19.33
C GLU A 502 11.83 13.96 20.34
N PRO A 503 12.14 12.72 20.78
CA PRO A 503 11.30 12.01 21.74
C PRO A 503 11.42 12.55 23.18
N SER A 504 12.54 13.16 23.55
CA SER A 504 12.72 13.75 24.90
C SER A 504 12.12 15.15 25.01
N SER A 505 12.21 15.98 23.97
CA SER A 505 11.59 17.31 23.95
C SER A 505 10.06 17.25 23.97
N GLN A 506 9.43 16.28 23.30
CA GLN A 506 7.97 16.08 23.38
C GLN A 506 7.52 15.60 24.76
N ARG A 507 8.24 14.66 25.40
CA ARG A 507 7.96 14.20 26.77
C ARG A 507 8.18 15.29 27.81
N GLU A 508 9.23 16.10 27.67
CA GLU A 508 9.48 17.24 28.55
C GLU A 508 8.48 18.38 28.32
N SER A 509 7.97 18.57 27.10
CA SER A 509 6.91 19.54 26.81
C SER A 509 5.56 19.16 27.40
N ALA A 510 5.20 17.86 27.40
CA ALA A 510 3.96 17.36 28.00
C ALA A 510 3.94 17.54 29.54
N ASN A 511 5.09 17.36 30.19
CA ASN A 511 5.23 17.59 31.62
C ASN A 511 5.31 19.09 32.00
N ARG A 512 5.54 19.99 31.04
CA ARG A 512 5.63 21.45 31.26
C ARG A 512 4.46 22.25 30.66
N MET A 513 3.39 21.59 30.18
CA MET A 513 2.21 22.33 29.72
C MET A 513 1.57 23.07 30.90
N PRO A 514 1.29 24.39 30.77
CA PRO A 514 0.57 25.14 31.79
C PRO A 514 -0.82 24.50 32.00
N ILE A 515 -1.30 24.53 33.25
CA ILE A 515 -2.55 23.88 33.68
C ILE A 515 -3.71 24.20 32.72
N GLY A 516 -3.82 25.45 32.26
CA GLY A 516 -4.84 25.87 31.28
C GLY A 516 -4.82 25.13 29.94
N LYS A 517 -3.64 24.82 29.38
CA LYS A 517 -3.57 24.06 28.11
C LYS A 517 -3.90 22.58 28.28
N LYS A 518 -3.54 21.99 29.42
CA LYS A 518 -3.94 20.61 29.76
C LYS A 518 -5.45 20.52 29.94
N LEU A 519 -6.03 21.50 30.64
CA LEU A 519 -7.46 21.61 30.84
C LEU A 519 -8.20 21.79 29.51
N GLU A 520 -7.75 22.68 28.62
CA GLU A 520 -8.34 22.83 27.28
C GLU A 520 -8.32 21.54 26.45
N LEU A 521 -7.23 20.76 26.51
CA LEU A 521 -7.12 19.48 25.81
C LEU A 521 -8.08 18.43 26.38
N VAL A 522 -8.21 18.35 27.70
CA VAL A 522 -9.17 17.44 28.37
C VAL A 522 -10.60 17.85 28.01
N MET A 523 -10.90 19.14 28.01
CA MET A 523 -12.21 19.67 27.65
C MET A 523 -12.53 19.41 26.17
N ASP A 524 -11.58 19.61 25.26
CA ASP A 524 -11.76 19.29 23.84
C ASP A 524 -11.99 17.79 23.62
N HIS A 525 -11.28 16.94 24.36
CA HIS A 525 -11.48 15.49 24.30
C HIS A 525 -12.89 15.08 24.76
N LEU A 526 -13.37 15.66 25.86
CA LEU A 526 -14.69 15.33 26.40
C LEU A 526 -15.81 15.89 25.51
N TYR A 527 -15.75 17.18 25.14
CA TYR A 527 -16.77 17.82 24.30
C TYR A 527 -16.81 17.31 22.85
N PHE A 528 -15.66 17.04 22.22
CA PHE A 528 -15.60 16.74 20.79
C PHE A 528 -15.17 15.31 20.47
N GLY A 529 -14.39 14.68 21.35
CA GLY A 529 -13.96 13.29 21.18
C GLY A 529 -14.98 12.29 21.70
N GLN A 530 -15.48 12.50 22.91
CA GLN A 530 -16.48 11.64 23.56
C GLN A 530 -17.92 12.15 23.39
N LEU A 531 -18.10 13.32 22.75
CA LEU A 531 -19.39 14.01 22.59
C LEU A 531 -20.15 14.21 23.90
N LYS A 532 -19.45 14.27 25.02
CA LYS A 532 -20.02 14.34 26.36
C LYS A 532 -19.69 15.67 27.03
N PRO A 533 -20.68 16.53 27.32
CA PRO A 533 -20.43 17.73 28.10
C PRO A 533 -19.86 17.37 29.49
N PRO A 534 -18.65 17.84 29.82
CA PRO A 534 -17.89 17.42 30.99
C PRO A 534 -18.40 18.04 32.29
N ILE A 535 -18.52 17.22 33.33
CA ILE A 535 -18.75 17.67 34.71
C ILE A 535 -17.43 17.74 35.49
N LEU A 536 -17.40 18.57 36.52
CA LEU A 536 -16.20 18.81 37.31
C LEU A 536 -15.51 17.53 37.83
N PRO A 537 -16.21 16.50 38.35
CA PRO A 537 -15.59 15.23 38.74
C PRO A 537 -14.90 14.47 37.60
N GLU A 538 -15.44 14.56 36.38
CA GLU A 538 -14.88 13.88 35.20
C GLU A 538 -13.62 14.59 34.71
N VAL A 539 -13.58 15.92 34.79
CA VAL A 539 -12.39 16.71 34.48
C VAL A 539 -11.25 16.38 35.46
N PHE A 540 -11.55 16.26 36.75
CA PHE A 540 -10.56 15.84 37.75
C PHE A 540 -9.99 14.45 37.48
N ALA A 541 -10.84 13.49 37.06
CA ALA A 541 -10.41 12.13 36.76
C ALA A 541 -9.45 12.01 35.55
N HIS A 542 -9.48 12.98 34.63
CA HIS A 542 -8.63 13.00 33.44
C HIS A 542 -7.38 13.89 33.59
N MET A 543 -7.18 14.52 34.75
CA MET A 543 -6.07 15.44 35.02
C MET A 543 -5.00 14.79 35.92
N ASP A 544 -4.26 13.84 35.37
CA ASP A 544 -3.17 13.15 36.08
C ASP A 544 -2.02 14.11 36.45
N GLY A 545 -1.64 14.11 37.73
CA GLY A 545 -0.46 14.83 38.24
C GLY A 545 -0.66 16.31 38.54
N VAL A 546 -1.91 16.81 38.55
CA VAL A 546 -2.26 18.17 39.02
C VAL A 546 -3.01 18.03 40.35
N SER A 547 -2.62 18.81 41.38
CA SER A 547 -3.34 18.85 42.65
C SER A 547 -4.75 19.39 42.44
N THR A 548 -5.76 18.78 43.08
CA THR A 548 -7.16 19.26 43.03
C THR A 548 -7.26 20.73 43.46
N MET A 549 -6.46 21.14 44.44
CA MET A 549 -6.40 22.52 44.95
C MET A 549 -5.86 23.51 43.91
N ASP A 550 -4.85 23.11 43.13
CA ASP A 550 -4.25 23.95 42.08
C ASP A 550 -5.21 24.11 40.89
N LEU A 551 -5.98 23.06 40.58
CA LEU A 551 -6.97 23.10 39.49
C LEU A 551 -8.19 23.96 39.87
N GLU A 552 -8.68 23.89 41.11
CA GLU A 552 -9.77 24.74 41.61
C GLU A 552 -9.35 26.23 41.65
N SER A 553 -8.12 26.52 42.09
CA SER A 553 -7.55 27.88 42.02
C SER A 553 -7.49 28.38 40.58
N HIS A 554 -7.07 27.53 39.63
CA HIS A 554 -7.00 27.92 38.22
C HIS A 554 -8.38 28.11 37.58
N LEU A 555 -9.35 27.25 37.88
CA LEU A 555 -10.72 27.36 37.36
C LEU A 555 -11.42 28.66 37.82
N SER A 556 -11.18 29.06 39.08
CA SER A 556 -11.72 30.30 39.65
C SER A 556 -11.01 31.56 39.15
N GLU A 557 -9.68 31.52 38.98
CA GLU A 557 -8.90 32.65 38.45
C GLU A 557 -9.09 32.87 36.95
N ALA A 558 -9.25 31.80 36.17
CA ALA A 558 -9.34 31.86 34.71
C ALA A 558 -10.77 32.09 34.17
N GLY A 559 -11.77 32.19 35.04
CA GLY A 559 -13.14 32.58 34.66
C GLY A 559 -13.94 31.50 33.94
N TYR A 560 -13.70 30.22 34.25
CA TYR A 560 -14.53 29.10 33.76
C TYR A 560 -15.95 29.21 34.33
N ARG A 561 -16.97 28.90 33.52
CA ARG A 561 -18.38 28.96 33.95
C ARG A 561 -18.88 27.58 34.34
N PHE A 562 -19.66 27.53 35.40
CA PHE A 562 -20.29 26.30 35.88
C PHE A 562 -21.81 26.36 35.62
N ILE A 563 -22.36 25.30 35.05
CA ILE A 563 -23.82 25.13 34.95
C ILE A 563 -24.24 24.00 35.91
N PRO A 564 -25.17 24.25 36.85
CA PRO A 564 -25.69 23.19 37.69
C PRO A 564 -26.57 22.24 36.85
N VAL A 565 -26.22 20.95 36.83
CA VAL A 565 -26.99 19.86 36.21
C VAL A 565 -27.22 18.77 37.26
N GLU A 566 -28.17 17.86 37.04
CA GLU A 566 -28.57 16.82 37.99
C GLU A 566 -27.38 15.95 38.49
N ASP A 567 -26.34 15.78 37.67
CA ASP A 567 -25.15 14.97 37.99
C ASP A 567 -23.94 15.78 38.52
N GLY A 568 -24.10 17.09 38.74
CA GLY A 568 -23.06 18.00 39.21
C GLY A 568 -22.84 19.23 38.34
N ASP A 569 -21.82 20.02 38.67
CA ASP A 569 -21.48 21.25 37.97
C ASP A 569 -20.77 20.95 36.65
N MET A 570 -21.44 21.24 35.53
CA MET A 570 -20.89 21.14 34.18
C MET A 570 -19.92 22.30 33.95
N VAL A 571 -18.71 21.99 33.49
CA VAL A 571 -17.66 22.98 33.26
C VAL A 571 -17.73 23.51 31.83
N LEU A 572 -17.76 24.82 31.65
CA LEU A 572 -17.67 25.48 30.35
C LEU A 572 -16.33 26.18 30.18
N TYR A 573 -15.88 26.31 28.93
CA TYR A 573 -14.74 27.17 28.59
C TYR A 573 -14.94 28.60 29.15
N PRO A 574 -13.84 29.30 29.47
CA PRO A 574 -13.91 30.67 29.93
C PRO A 574 -14.52 31.58 28.87
N VAL A 575 -15.25 32.61 29.32
CA VAL A 575 -15.84 33.60 28.42
C VAL A 575 -14.81 34.68 28.11
N ASP A 576 -13.83 34.27 27.31
CA ASP A 576 -12.74 35.10 26.81
C ASP A 576 -13.01 35.61 25.37
N GLN A 577 -12.00 36.21 24.73
CA GLN A 577 -12.12 36.68 23.35
C GLN A 577 -12.35 35.55 22.33
N GLU A 578 -12.00 34.31 22.68
CA GLU A 578 -12.15 33.11 21.83
C GLU A 578 -13.49 32.40 22.04
N TRP A 579 -14.24 32.73 23.10
CA TRP A 579 -15.53 32.15 23.41
C TRP A 579 -16.50 32.12 22.22
N ARG A 580 -16.53 33.16 21.37
CA ARG A 580 -17.40 33.18 20.18
C ARG A 580 -17.10 32.04 19.20
N ILE A 581 -15.83 31.71 19.03
CA ILE A 581 -15.38 30.62 18.14
C ILE A 581 -15.71 29.27 18.78
N ARG A 582 -15.40 29.12 20.08
CA ARG A 582 -15.66 27.89 20.86
C ARG A 582 -17.16 27.59 20.95
N ALA A 583 -18.00 28.59 21.22
CA ALA A 583 -19.45 28.48 21.28
C ALA A 583 -20.08 28.11 19.92
N ALA A 584 -19.56 28.66 18.81
CA ALA A 584 -20.01 28.28 17.47
C ALA A 584 -19.63 26.82 17.13
N ARG A 585 -18.45 26.37 17.57
CA ARG A 585 -18.01 24.97 17.43
C ARG A 585 -18.87 24.01 18.25
N LEU A 586 -19.15 24.33 19.52
CA LEU A 586 -20.03 23.55 20.39
C LEU A 586 -21.45 23.46 19.81
N ARG A 587 -22.00 24.57 19.30
CA ARG A 587 -23.32 24.55 18.66
C ARG A 587 -23.37 23.60 17.46
N ARG A 588 -22.41 23.66 16.54
CA ARG A 588 -22.39 22.76 15.36
C ARG A 588 -22.40 21.28 15.74
N VAL A 589 -21.77 20.94 16.86
CA VAL A 589 -21.66 19.57 17.34
C VAL A 589 -22.95 19.12 18.06
N TYR A 590 -23.58 20.00 18.84
CA TYR A 590 -24.73 19.66 19.68
C TYR A 590 -26.10 20.13 19.14
N GLU A 591 -26.16 20.81 17.99
CA GLU A 591 -27.41 21.27 17.34
C GLU A 591 -28.22 20.11 16.72
N ASN A 592 -27.55 19.02 16.34
CA ASN A 592 -28.17 17.80 15.79
C ASN A 592 -27.90 16.56 16.66
N TYR A 593 -27.57 16.75 17.95
CA TYR A 593 -27.31 15.61 18.84
C TYR A 593 -28.62 14.90 19.19
N GLU A 594 -28.75 13.65 18.75
CA GLU A 594 -29.81 12.73 19.17
C GLU A 594 -29.23 11.82 20.26
N ALA A 595 -29.87 11.78 21.43
CA ALA A 595 -29.41 10.95 22.53
C ALA A 595 -29.52 9.46 22.16
N ASP A 596 -28.41 8.75 22.24
CA ASP A 596 -28.37 7.30 22.03
C ASP A 596 -28.92 6.61 23.29
N PRO A 597 -29.77 5.58 23.19
CA PRO A 597 -30.23 4.81 24.37
C PRO A 597 -29.09 4.16 25.18
N SER A 598 -27.86 4.12 24.65
CA SER A 598 -26.64 3.67 25.35
C SER A 598 -25.87 4.78 26.07
N ASP A 599 -26.27 6.05 25.93
CA ASP A 599 -25.65 7.18 26.62
C ASP A 599 -25.87 7.10 28.14
N ALA A 600 -24.88 7.54 28.91
CA ALA A 600 -24.98 7.57 30.37
C ALA A 600 -26.19 8.43 30.82
N PRO A 601 -26.93 8.00 31.87
CA PRO A 601 -28.05 8.77 32.40
C PRO A 601 -27.58 10.19 32.74
N GLY A 602 -28.31 11.20 32.26
CA GLY A 602 -28.03 12.62 32.49
C GLY A 602 -27.33 13.36 31.33
N ILE A 603 -26.76 12.67 30.32
CA ILE A 603 -26.14 13.34 29.15
C ILE A 603 -27.16 14.20 28.38
N ALA A 604 -28.38 13.70 28.18
CA ALA A 604 -29.45 14.45 27.53
C ALA A 604 -29.76 15.78 28.26
N GLY A 605 -29.78 15.75 29.60
CA GLY A 605 -29.99 16.94 30.43
C GLY A 605 -28.82 17.93 30.36
N ARG A 606 -27.58 17.43 30.28
CA ARG A 606 -26.38 18.26 30.10
C ARG A 606 -26.36 18.95 28.73
N VAL A 607 -26.71 18.22 27.66
CA VAL A 607 -26.81 18.76 26.30
C VAL A 607 -27.94 19.79 26.19
N GLU A 608 -29.09 19.54 26.83
CA GLU A 608 -30.19 20.52 26.89
C GLU A 608 -29.76 21.81 27.62
N ALA A 609 -29.09 21.68 28.77
CA ALA A 609 -28.55 22.81 29.52
C ALA A 609 -27.53 23.63 28.71
N LEU A 610 -26.65 22.94 27.97
CA LEU A 610 -25.67 23.56 27.07
C LEU A 610 -26.35 24.32 25.92
N ASN A 611 -27.33 23.70 25.24
CA ASN A 611 -28.07 24.32 24.15
C ASN A 611 -28.90 25.53 24.61
N LYS A 612 -29.47 25.47 25.82
CA LYS A 612 -30.17 26.60 26.45
C LYS A 612 -29.23 27.78 26.77
N LEU A 613 -27.99 27.50 27.14
CA LEU A 613 -26.99 28.55 27.38
C LEU A 613 -26.46 29.15 26.07
N LEU A 614 -26.16 28.30 25.08
CA LEU A 614 -25.73 28.75 23.75
C LEU A 614 -26.81 29.64 23.10
N SER A 615 -28.08 29.24 23.13
CA SER A 615 -29.17 30.06 22.59
C SER A 615 -29.35 31.42 23.31
N ARG A 616 -29.20 31.48 24.63
CA ARG A 616 -29.24 32.73 25.42
C ARG A 616 -28.08 33.67 25.12
N SER A 617 -26.85 33.16 25.11
CA SER A 617 -25.64 33.95 24.87
C SER A 617 -25.61 34.62 23.48
N PHE A 618 -26.15 33.95 22.46
CA PHE A 618 -26.28 34.54 21.12
C PHE A 618 -27.45 35.54 20.99
N SER A 619 -28.55 35.34 21.73
CA SER A 619 -29.68 36.30 21.77
C SER A 619 -29.28 37.62 22.45
N GLU A 620 -28.49 37.54 23.52
CA GLU A 620 -27.91 38.72 24.19
C GLU A 620 -26.89 39.44 23.30
N ALA A 621 -26.06 38.71 22.56
CA ALA A 621 -25.13 39.29 21.59
C ALA A 621 -25.84 39.98 20.41
N GLN A 622 -26.97 39.43 19.92
CA GLN A 622 -27.79 40.07 18.89
C GLN A 622 -28.54 41.32 19.39
N LYS A 623 -28.95 41.34 20.66
CA LYS A 623 -29.55 42.54 21.29
C LYS A 623 -28.51 43.64 21.50
N ALA A 624 -27.31 43.30 21.98
CA ALA A 624 -26.20 44.24 22.13
C ALA A 624 -25.70 44.82 20.78
N GLY A 625 -25.72 44.01 19.71
CA GLY A 625 -25.43 44.47 18.35
C GLY A 625 -26.52 45.34 17.70
N ARG A 626 -27.73 45.37 18.27
CA ARG A 626 -28.84 46.24 17.83
C ARG A 626 -28.98 47.51 18.69
N SER A 627 -28.45 47.52 19.92
CA SER A 627 -28.47 48.69 20.81
C SER A 627 -27.26 49.61 20.70
N SER A 628 -26.22 49.27 19.91
CA SER A 628 -25.06 50.15 19.65
C SER A 628 -25.33 51.25 18.60
N GLY A 629 -26.60 51.45 18.26
CA GLY A 629 -27.09 52.48 17.34
C GLY A 629 -27.72 53.70 18.02
N HIS A 630 -27.36 54.05 19.26
CA HIS A 630 -27.50 55.41 19.80
C HIS A 630 -26.82 55.52 21.18
N ARG A 631 -25.85 56.46 21.28
CA ARG A 631 -25.29 57.23 22.42
C ARG A 631 -25.53 56.71 23.85
N GLU A 632 -24.59 56.76 24.79
CA GLU A 632 -23.64 57.84 25.13
C GLU A 632 -22.55 57.27 26.05
N GLU A 633 -21.38 57.94 26.09
CA GLU A 633 -20.28 57.63 27.00
C GLU A 633 -20.68 57.79 28.47
N GLU A 634 -20.36 56.83 29.34
CA GLU A 634 -19.94 57.07 30.74
C GLU A 634 -19.22 55.83 31.32
N PRO A 635 -18.29 56.00 32.28
CA PRO A 635 -17.23 55.03 32.56
C PRO A 635 -17.56 53.99 33.65
N LEU A 636 -16.81 52.90 33.58
CA LEU A 636 -16.60 51.81 34.56
C LEU A 636 -16.88 52.15 36.03
N LEU A 637 -17.64 51.28 36.72
CA LEU A 637 -17.44 50.97 38.15
C LEU A 637 -17.89 49.52 38.46
N TYR A 638 -16.92 48.74 38.97
CA TYR A 638 -16.91 47.46 39.71
C TYR A 638 -17.66 46.23 39.19
#